data_AF-A0A9X1MT14-F1
#
_entry.id   AF-A0A9X1MT14-F1
#
_cell.length_a   1.000
_cell.length_b   1.000
_cell.length_c   1.000
_cell.angle_alpha   90.00
_cell.angle_beta   90.00
_cell.angle_gamma   90.00
#
_symmetry.space_group_name_H-M   'P 1'
#
loop_
_entity.id
_entity.type
_entity.pdbx_description
1 polymer ?
#
loop_
_entity_poly.entity_id
_entity_poly.type
_entity_poly.pdbx_seq_one_letter_code
_entity_poly.pdbx_strand_id
1 'polypeptide(L)'
;MRRKTQFLVTLVARLLLLFVLLSRAETLSHAMAQSEDEQSPAGRYVLHGNCVDQADLSPLAGIAVTLYEVAGMTGAPVEIAKTVSDAEGKFKFTGLVPERRDFALDRLRYDVVGRMPGWAIGKSFFNQINGEYVPTIRLTRETATLRGKVVDIDGQPIAGATVTPYFVNVRPMPEFLSATTDAEGRFQLDGIGIYSWSPTHVVPTHVAVRHPDYPPASGRTKKLPDDITVTMERGCVVQGKVVDSVTGGLADGVLVNAGSIAGGPSQWASTNAVGEFRMVIPEGNYTFRVEKHDRIGLALGETWCGAGQKIDLPPILLIRGGVIAGQVVHAKTGQPIVFTERGERLRLGLYGPSELNRQIAAPRSLVEVDANGRFELRAAPGDNFPYVLNHEANRMSWNTEKQSPVVVKEGETTDYNLLFEPPIASAEKMKDAEALIAELSKDPTERTAQILSAYRQYAHPFEDAEVWACMTRELIALGPQAVPQLIAELDATKHEGMLRRLGFALRAIGDPRAVPALIRAIPKTHVPTGSDCGLRIDSSELTALLRKYDLDEQDRGDWISYERPVGEICGALHKLTGQNFDDMALSSIHLSEDPRRAIMQQRRFDRHAQLWQSWWEQNWRTLTLDEQFATVGLKSEEKPIPPPMAELGPTAKYGNGRIGASLSPVSVQGRYNRHFLDLDTGYEPHPPAAFIKEGAKPTEAEVSAWAAEQGCDLICVPYPTDVGKSAVALKAIDMQVREISLTDARKIKHWIASGKLPEGRQVEDQFLVHYDPKTQRFVPGAESAFLYTTEEGCIGMITIGMPNGEETMIGLEDLNASDVLPRRATFDLREIIP
;
A
#
# COMPACT_ATOMS: atom_id res chain seq x y z
N MET A 1 -52.60 -59.63 -28.12
CA MET A 1 -51.69 -58.47 -28.25
C MET A 1 -51.21 -57.90 -26.90
N ARG A 2 -52.08 -57.64 -25.91
CA ARG A 2 -51.68 -57.01 -24.63
C ARG A 2 -50.59 -57.73 -23.79
N ARG A 3 -50.53 -59.07 -23.78
CA ARG A 3 -49.47 -59.80 -23.03
C ARG A 3 -48.07 -59.72 -23.65
N LYS A 4 -47.95 -59.53 -24.97
CA LYS A 4 -46.63 -59.40 -25.64
C LYS A 4 -46.04 -58.00 -25.42
N THR A 5 -46.87 -56.97 -25.38
CA THR A 5 -46.42 -55.58 -25.15
C THR A 5 -45.93 -55.37 -23.72
N GLN A 6 -46.59 -55.98 -22.73
CA GLN A 6 -46.20 -55.85 -21.32
C GLN A 6 -44.88 -56.59 -21.05
N PHE A 7 -44.66 -57.76 -21.66
CA PHE A 7 -43.40 -58.49 -21.56
C PHE A 7 -42.23 -57.72 -22.20
N LEU A 8 -42.47 -57.04 -23.32
CA LEU A 8 -41.45 -56.24 -24.01
C LEU A 8 -41.06 -55.00 -23.21
N VAL A 9 -42.03 -54.32 -22.58
CA VAL A 9 -41.77 -53.14 -21.73
C VAL A 9 -41.01 -53.54 -20.46
N THR A 10 -41.33 -54.67 -19.83
CA THR A 10 -40.58 -55.15 -18.65
C THR A 10 -39.17 -55.63 -19.02
N LEU A 11 -39.00 -56.22 -20.21
CA LEU A 11 -37.68 -56.64 -20.69
C LEU A 11 -36.79 -55.44 -21.02
N VAL A 12 -37.33 -54.40 -21.66
CA VAL A 12 -36.60 -53.15 -21.98
C VAL A 12 -36.27 -52.38 -20.70
N ALA A 13 -37.18 -52.31 -19.73
CA ALA A 13 -36.90 -51.67 -18.44
C ALA A 13 -35.82 -52.43 -17.64
N ARG A 14 -35.81 -53.76 -17.68
CA ARG A 14 -34.74 -54.56 -17.05
C ARG A 14 -33.41 -54.44 -17.77
N LEU A 15 -33.39 -54.33 -19.10
CA LEU A 15 -32.17 -54.09 -19.88
C LEU A 15 -31.60 -52.69 -19.64
N LEU A 16 -32.44 -51.66 -19.51
CA LEU A 16 -32.03 -50.30 -19.13
C LEU A 16 -31.50 -50.25 -17.69
N LEU A 17 -32.13 -50.96 -16.74
CA LEU A 17 -31.63 -51.05 -15.38
C LEU A 17 -30.29 -51.81 -15.30
N LEU A 18 -30.13 -52.87 -16.11
CA LEU A 18 -28.86 -53.60 -16.21
C LEU A 18 -27.77 -52.72 -16.84
N PHE A 19 -28.09 -51.92 -17.86
CA PHE A 19 -27.14 -50.98 -18.47
C PHE A 19 -26.72 -49.85 -17.51
N VAL A 20 -27.64 -49.35 -16.68
CA VAL A 20 -27.33 -48.34 -15.65
C VAL A 20 -26.54 -48.94 -14.48
N LEU A 21 -26.77 -50.22 -14.14
CA LEU A 21 -26.00 -50.93 -13.11
C LEU A 21 -24.61 -51.35 -13.61
N LEU A 22 -24.47 -51.73 -14.88
CA LEU A 22 -23.18 -52.02 -15.53
C LEU A 22 -22.37 -50.74 -15.76
N SER A 23 -23.00 -49.62 -16.16
CA SER A 23 -22.28 -48.33 -16.27
C SER A 23 -21.90 -47.77 -14.90
N ARG A 24 -22.71 -47.99 -13.86
CA ARG A 24 -22.34 -47.68 -12.46
C ARG A 24 -21.25 -48.60 -11.91
N ALA A 25 -21.23 -49.88 -12.26
CA ALA A 25 -20.18 -50.80 -11.86
C ALA A 25 -18.84 -50.52 -12.57
N GLU A 26 -18.87 -50.09 -13.85
CA GLU A 26 -17.67 -49.65 -14.56
C GLU A 26 -17.17 -48.27 -14.08
N THR A 27 -18.07 -47.34 -13.75
CA THR A 27 -17.67 -46.05 -13.14
C THR A 27 -17.24 -46.17 -11.69
N LEU A 28 -17.81 -47.10 -10.90
CA LEU A 28 -17.32 -47.43 -9.55
C LEU A 28 -16.04 -48.26 -9.60
N SER A 29 -15.83 -49.13 -10.59
CA SER A 29 -14.56 -49.84 -10.75
C SER A 29 -13.46 -48.93 -11.31
N HIS A 30 -13.78 -47.92 -12.12
CA HIS A 30 -12.84 -46.84 -12.48
C HIS A 30 -12.58 -45.90 -11.31
N ALA A 31 -13.59 -45.59 -10.48
CA ALA A 31 -13.41 -44.72 -9.31
C ALA A 31 -12.70 -45.42 -8.14
N MET A 32 -12.89 -46.73 -7.95
CA MET A 32 -12.22 -47.51 -6.90
C MET A 32 -10.82 -47.99 -7.31
N ALA A 33 -10.57 -48.23 -8.62
CA ALA A 33 -9.20 -48.45 -9.11
C ALA A 33 -8.37 -47.14 -9.18
N GLN A 34 -9.01 -45.98 -9.04
CA GLN A 34 -8.34 -44.67 -8.87
C GLN A 34 -8.19 -44.24 -7.40
N SER A 35 -8.68 -45.01 -6.43
CA SER A 35 -8.64 -44.65 -5.01
C SER A 35 -7.78 -45.55 -4.12
N GLU A 36 -7.00 -46.47 -4.70
CA GLU A 36 -6.02 -47.29 -3.94
C GLU A 36 -4.55 -46.94 -4.24
N ASP A 37 -4.29 -45.84 -4.95
CA ASP A 37 -2.92 -45.34 -5.23
C ASP A 37 -2.69 -43.90 -4.72
N GLU A 38 -3.48 -43.43 -3.73
CA GLU A 38 -3.22 -42.17 -3.03
C GLU A 38 -2.25 -42.35 -1.86
N GLN A 39 -1.11 -42.98 -2.14
CA GLN A 39 0.15 -42.51 -1.57
C GLN A 39 0.64 -41.37 -2.48
N SER A 40 0.46 -40.14 -1.99
CA SER A 40 0.90 -38.85 -2.54
C SER A 40 1.93 -38.92 -3.68
N PRO A 41 1.65 -38.40 -4.90
CA PRO A 41 2.68 -38.27 -5.92
C PRO A 41 3.55 -37.06 -5.57
N ALA A 42 4.67 -37.33 -4.90
CA ALA A 42 5.79 -36.40 -4.86
C ALA A 42 6.23 -36.05 -6.30
N GLY A 43 6.26 -34.75 -6.62
CA GLY A 43 6.95 -34.20 -7.80
C GLY A 43 6.12 -34.01 -9.08
N ARG A 44 5.45 -32.85 -9.23
CA ARG A 44 4.81 -32.43 -10.49
C ARG A 44 5.06 -30.97 -10.91
N TYR A 45 5.73 -30.17 -10.09
CA TYR A 45 6.07 -28.79 -10.47
C TYR A 45 7.23 -28.80 -11.48
N VAL A 46 7.12 -27.92 -12.46
CA VAL A 46 8.10 -27.73 -13.52
C VAL A 46 8.51 -26.27 -13.49
N LEU A 47 9.81 -26.04 -13.32
CA LEU A 47 10.38 -24.70 -13.52
C LEU A 47 11.01 -24.68 -14.91
N HIS A 48 10.58 -23.74 -15.74
CA HIS A 48 11.14 -23.56 -17.08
C HIS A 48 11.42 -22.08 -17.34
N GLY A 49 12.28 -21.82 -18.32
CA GLY A 49 12.64 -20.45 -18.67
C GLY A 49 13.51 -20.40 -19.90
N ASN A 50 14.06 -19.23 -20.17
CA ASN A 50 14.93 -18.98 -21.30
C ASN A 50 16.17 -18.16 -20.92
N CYS A 51 17.26 -18.41 -21.61
CA CYS A 51 18.50 -17.66 -21.55
C CYS A 51 18.63 -16.80 -22.81
N VAL A 52 18.93 -15.51 -22.64
CA VAL A 52 19.02 -14.56 -23.75
C VAL A 52 20.22 -13.63 -23.61
N ASP A 53 20.71 -13.10 -24.74
CA ASP A 53 21.69 -12.02 -24.76
C ASP A 53 21.01 -10.71 -24.33
N GLN A 54 21.59 -10.00 -23.38
CA GLN A 54 21.10 -8.72 -22.90
C GLN A 54 21.09 -7.64 -24.00
N ALA A 55 21.95 -7.73 -25.01
CA ALA A 55 22.07 -6.70 -26.05
C ALA A 55 20.85 -6.65 -26.99
N ASP A 56 20.33 -7.81 -27.39
CA ASP A 56 19.29 -7.93 -28.43
C ASP A 56 18.15 -8.90 -28.07
N LEU A 57 18.19 -9.50 -26.87
CA LEU A 57 17.27 -10.52 -26.38
C LEU A 57 17.21 -11.79 -27.24
N SER A 58 18.23 -12.03 -28.08
CA SER A 58 18.35 -13.26 -28.85
C SER A 58 18.58 -14.48 -27.94
N PRO A 59 18.06 -15.66 -28.30
CA PRO A 59 18.21 -16.87 -27.48
C PRO A 59 19.67 -17.33 -27.41
N LEU A 60 20.10 -17.75 -26.22
CA LEU A 60 21.45 -18.28 -25.97
C LEU A 60 21.41 -19.77 -25.64
N ALA A 61 22.01 -20.57 -26.52
CA ALA A 61 22.22 -21.99 -26.32
C ALA A 61 23.49 -22.29 -25.51
N GLY A 62 23.53 -23.43 -24.82
CA GLY A 62 24.74 -23.89 -24.12
C GLY A 62 25.00 -23.19 -22.78
N ILE A 63 24.05 -22.41 -22.25
CA ILE A 63 24.17 -21.75 -20.95
C ILE A 63 23.99 -22.79 -19.86
N ALA A 64 24.97 -22.91 -18.95
CA ALA A 64 24.85 -23.75 -17.78
C ALA A 64 23.92 -23.06 -16.76
N VAL A 65 22.71 -23.60 -16.59
CA VAL A 65 21.70 -23.08 -15.67
C VAL A 65 21.72 -23.91 -14.40
N THR A 66 21.94 -23.24 -13.27
CA THR A 66 21.95 -23.84 -11.93
C THR A 66 20.67 -23.46 -11.18
N LEU A 67 20.01 -24.43 -10.58
CA LEU A 67 18.82 -24.29 -9.75
C LEU A 67 19.20 -24.27 -8.27
N TYR A 68 18.77 -23.23 -7.57
CA TYR A 68 18.89 -23.09 -6.13
C TYR A 68 17.55 -23.23 -5.46
N GLU A 69 17.49 -24.05 -4.43
CA GLU A 69 16.37 -24.14 -3.49
C GLU A 69 16.61 -23.17 -2.33
N VAL A 70 15.59 -22.38 -2.00
CA VAL A 70 15.58 -21.47 -0.86
C VAL A 70 14.42 -21.86 0.05
N ALA A 71 14.74 -22.65 1.08
CA ALA A 71 13.79 -23.10 2.09
C ALA A 71 13.77 -22.15 3.31
N GLY A 72 12.57 -21.77 3.73
CA GLY A 72 12.33 -20.91 4.89
C GLY A 72 12.81 -19.46 4.72
N MET A 73 12.70 -18.69 5.81
CA MET A 73 13.14 -17.29 5.85
C MET A 73 14.64 -17.13 6.15
N THR A 74 15.23 -18.13 6.81
CA THR A 74 16.62 -18.08 7.31
C THR A 74 17.53 -19.13 6.69
N GLY A 75 17.02 -19.96 5.79
CA GLY A 75 17.85 -20.91 5.03
C GLY A 75 18.84 -20.20 4.11
N ALA A 76 20.00 -20.82 3.89
CA ALA A 76 20.88 -20.42 2.80
C ALA A 76 20.36 -21.04 1.49
N PRO A 77 20.52 -20.37 0.33
CA PRO A 77 20.27 -21.00 -0.96
C PRO A 77 21.14 -22.25 -1.14
N VAL A 78 20.54 -23.37 -1.53
CA VAL A 78 21.23 -24.65 -1.76
C VAL A 78 21.13 -25.02 -3.23
N GLU A 79 22.25 -25.33 -3.88
CA GLU A 79 22.23 -25.89 -5.23
C GLU A 79 21.59 -27.28 -5.21
N ILE A 80 20.56 -27.49 -6.02
CA ILE A 80 19.84 -28.79 -6.09
C ILE A 80 19.85 -29.44 -7.47
N ALA A 81 20.08 -28.67 -8.55
CA ALA A 81 20.13 -29.21 -9.90
C ALA A 81 20.89 -28.30 -10.89
N LYS A 82 21.33 -28.88 -12.01
CA LYS A 82 21.91 -28.18 -13.16
C LYS A 82 21.32 -28.67 -14.46
N THR A 83 21.22 -27.80 -15.44
CA THR A 83 20.84 -28.12 -16.82
C THR A 83 21.56 -27.19 -17.79
N VAL A 84 21.37 -27.38 -19.09
CA VAL A 84 21.94 -26.55 -20.15
C VAL A 84 20.82 -26.05 -21.04
N SER A 85 20.90 -24.79 -21.48
CA SER A 85 19.92 -24.24 -22.43
C SER A 85 20.05 -24.87 -23.82
N ASP A 86 18.90 -25.12 -24.47
CA ASP A 86 18.81 -25.67 -25.83
C ASP A 86 19.09 -24.62 -26.93
N ALA A 87 18.93 -25.01 -28.20
CA ALA A 87 19.19 -24.13 -29.35
C ALA A 87 18.28 -22.89 -29.38
N GLU A 88 17.08 -22.99 -28.80
CA GLU A 88 16.12 -21.90 -28.62
C GLU A 88 16.34 -21.14 -27.30
N GLY A 89 17.42 -21.45 -26.58
CA GLY A 89 17.78 -20.85 -25.30
C GLY A 89 16.92 -21.30 -24.13
N LYS A 90 16.07 -22.32 -24.29
CA LYS A 90 15.15 -22.78 -23.24
C LYS A 90 15.84 -23.74 -22.29
N PHE A 91 15.40 -23.73 -21.04
CA PHE A 91 15.80 -24.70 -20.03
C PHE A 91 14.59 -25.15 -19.21
N LYS A 92 14.72 -26.31 -18.57
CA LYS A 92 13.65 -26.90 -17.75
C LYS A 92 14.20 -27.78 -16.63
N PHE A 93 13.55 -27.70 -15.48
CA PHE A 93 13.69 -28.58 -14.33
C PHE A 93 12.33 -29.25 -14.03
N THR A 94 12.35 -30.53 -13.70
CA THR A 94 11.15 -31.34 -13.46
C THR A 94 11.23 -32.07 -12.12
N GLY A 95 10.08 -32.57 -11.64
CA GLY A 95 10.03 -33.31 -10.38
C GLY A 95 10.19 -32.41 -9.16
N LEU A 96 9.95 -31.11 -9.31
CA LEU A 96 9.99 -30.16 -8.22
C LEU A 96 8.70 -30.23 -7.40
N VAL A 97 8.80 -29.77 -6.16
CA VAL A 97 7.64 -29.49 -5.32
C VAL A 97 7.14 -28.07 -5.66
N PRO A 98 5.83 -27.81 -5.72
CA PRO A 98 5.33 -26.46 -5.95
C PRO A 98 5.90 -25.45 -4.95
N GLU A 99 6.26 -24.26 -5.46
CA GLU A 99 6.71 -23.15 -4.62
C GLU A 99 5.62 -22.72 -3.62
N ARG A 100 6.06 -22.26 -2.45
CA ARG A 100 5.23 -21.78 -1.35
C ARG A 100 5.77 -20.43 -0.90
N ARG A 101 5.55 -19.38 -1.69
CA ARG A 101 6.17 -18.05 -1.44
C ARG A 101 5.59 -17.32 -0.24
N ASP A 102 4.34 -17.63 0.11
CA ASP A 102 3.53 -16.83 1.05
C ASP A 102 3.47 -17.42 2.48
N PHE A 103 4.06 -18.60 2.69
CA PHE A 103 4.07 -19.29 3.99
C PHE A 103 5.46 -19.13 4.62
N ALA A 104 5.61 -18.32 5.67
CA ALA A 104 6.96 -18.04 6.22
C ALA A 104 7.69 -19.29 6.76
N LEU A 105 6.95 -20.21 7.39
CA LEU A 105 7.50 -21.45 7.98
C LEU A 105 7.90 -22.49 6.94
N ASP A 106 7.05 -22.70 5.95
CA ASP A 106 7.24 -23.69 4.88
C ASP A 106 7.55 -22.98 3.55
N ARG A 107 8.26 -21.85 3.65
CA ARG A 107 8.58 -21.04 2.49
C ARG A 107 9.45 -21.88 1.57
N LEU A 108 9.03 -22.03 0.32
CA LEU A 108 9.84 -22.70 -0.69
C LEU A 108 9.85 -21.85 -1.94
N ARG A 109 11.03 -21.42 -2.36
CA ARG A 109 11.26 -20.72 -3.61
C ARG A 109 12.45 -21.35 -4.33
N TYR A 110 12.38 -21.33 -5.65
CA TYR A 110 13.50 -21.64 -6.51
C TYR A 110 14.04 -20.37 -7.16
N ASP A 111 15.37 -20.28 -7.25
CA ASP A 111 16.07 -19.27 -8.02
C ASP A 111 16.99 -19.96 -9.03
N VAL A 112 17.13 -19.36 -10.20
CA VAL A 112 17.97 -19.89 -11.28
C VAL A 112 19.04 -18.88 -11.65
N VAL A 113 20.22 -19.41 -12.00
CA VAL A 113 21.35 -18.60 -12.43
C VAL A 113 22.03 -19.24 -13.63
N GLY A 114 22.28 -18.45 -14.68
CA GLY A 114 22.98 -18.88 -15.89
C GLY A 114 24.45 -18.48 -15.87
N ARG A 115 25.32 -19.38 -16.32
CA ARG A 115 26.76 -19.15 -16.45
C ARG A 115 27.25 -19.63 -17.82
N MET A 116 28.16 -18.84 -18.41
CA MET A 116 28.91 -19.21 -19.62
C MET A 116 30.29 -18.55 -19.57
N PRO A 117 31.38 -19.26 -19.93
CA PRO A 117 32.71 -18.67 -19.99
C PRO A 117 32.75 -17.41 -20.87
N GLY A 118 33.37 -16.33 -20.37
CA GLY A 118 33.47 -15.05 -21.08
C GLY A 118 32.24 -14.14 -20.96
N TRP A 119 31.27 -14.49 -20.13
CA TRP A 119 30.08 -13.67 -19.83
C TRP A 119 30.00 -13.38 -18.33
N ALA A 120 29.34 -12.28 -17.97
CA ALA A 120 28.92 -12.05 -16.60
C ALA A 120 27.94 -13.14 -16.15
N ILE A 121 27.86 -13.34 -14.82
CA ILE A 121 26.80 -14.13 -14.21
C ILE A 121 25.45 -13.56 -14.64
N GLY A 122 24.59 -14.42 -15.19
CA GLY A 122 23.29 -14.02 -15.72
C GLY A 122 22.34 -13.54 -14.62
N LYS A 123 21.58 -12.49 -14.92
CA LYS A 123 20.56 -11.94 -14.03
C LYS A 123 19.18 -12.44 -14.43
N SER A 124 18.43 -12.94 -13.45
CA SER A 124 17.09 -13.48 -13.65
C SER A 124 16.03 -12.38 -13.57
N PHE A 125 15.20 -12.30 -14.60
CA PHE A 125 14.05 -11.41 -14.70
C PHE A 125 12.80 -12.28 -14.77
N PHE A 126 11.79 -11.99 -13.96
CA PHE A 126 10.58 -12.81 -13.90
C PHE A 126 9.46 -12.14 -14.66
N ASN A 127 8.90 -12.84 -15.64
CA ASN A 127 7.70 -12.43 -16.33
C ASN A 127 6.51 -13.22 -15.77
N GLN A 128 5.37 -12.56 -15.59
CA GLN A 128 4.12 -13.25 -15.25
C GLN A 128 3.41 -13.62 -16.56
N ILE A 129 3.29 -14.90 -16.86
CA ILE A 129 2.65 -15.43 -18.07
C ILE A 129 1.56 -16.39 -17.61
N ASN A 130 0.29 -16.09 -17.91
CA ASN A 130 -0.87 -16.90 -17.49
C ASN A 130 -0.88 -17.24 -15.97
N GLY A 131 -0.43 -16.31 -15.13
CA GLY A 131 -0.33 -16.50 -13.68
C GLY A 131 0.93 -17.24 -13.21
N GLU A 132 1.77 -17.75 -14.12
CA GLU A 132 3.04 -18.40 -13.79
C GLU A 132 4.21 -17.40 -13.83
N TYR A 133 5.13 -17.51 -12.86
CA TYR A 133 6.38 -16.76 -12.87
C TYR A 133 7.44 -17.49 -13.68
N VAL A 134 7.67 -17.04 -14.91
CA VAL A 134 8.65 -17.64 -15.82
C VAL A 134 9.95 -16.83 -15.79
N PRO A 135 11.08 -17.39 -15.33
CA PRO A 135 12.38 -16.72 -15.34
C PRO A 135 12.98 -16.62 -16.75
N THR A 136 13.40 -15.41 -17.11
CA THR A 136 14.31 -15.11 -18.22
C THR A 136 15.66 -14.72 -17.65
N ILE A 137 16.68 -15.53 -17.93
CA ILE A 137 18.07 -15.27 -17.53
C ILE A 137 18.73 -14.46 -18.64
N ARG A 138 19.06 -13.20 -18.37
CA ARG A 138 19.82 -12.38 -19.32
C ARG A 138 21.30 -12.47 -19.00
N LEU A 139 22.13 -12.67 -20.01
CA LEU A 139 23.59 -12.65 -19.89
C LEU A 139 24.15 -11.47 -20.68
N THR A 140 25.25 -10.90 -20.21
CA THR A 140 25.96 -9.83 -20.91
C THR A 140 27.46 -10.10 -20.93
N ARG A 141 28.15 -9.65 -21.99
CA ARG A 141 29.61 -9.61 -22.04
C ARG A 141 30.17 -8.30 -21.49
N GLU A 142 29.33 -7.28 -21.37
CA GLU A 142 29.70 -6.00 -20.80
C GLU A 142 29.77 -6.13 -19.28
N THR A 143 30.97 -5.99 -18.75
CA THR A 143 31.23 -6.06 -17.32
C THR A 143 31.98 -4.85 -16.83
N ALA A 144 31.78 -4.50 -15.57
CA ALA A 144 32.48 -3.41 -14.91
C ALA A 144 32.86 -3.77 -13.47
N THR A 145 33.68 -2.92 -12.87
CA THR A 145 34.06 -2.97 -11.46
C THR A 145 33.19 -2.04 -10.64
N LEU A 146 32.67 -2.52 -9.52
CA LEU A 146 32.09 -1.69 -8.48
C LEU A 146 33.05 -1.62 -7.30
N ARG A 147 33.41 -0.39 -6.92
CA ARG A 147 34.14 -0.12 -5.69
C ARG A 147 33.20 0.52 -4.69
N GLY A 148 33.60 0.52 -3.43
CA GLY A 148 32.91 1.33 -2.46
C GLY A 148 33.53 1.30 -1.08
N LYS A 149 32.84 1.97 -0.16
CA LYS A 149 33.14 2.02 1.27
C LYS A 149 31.90 1.71 2.08
N VAL A 150 32.02 0.88 3.11
CA VAL A 150 30.97 0.69 4.11
C VAL A 150 31.34 1.48 5.35
N VAL A 151 30.40 2.30 5.84
CA VAL A 151 30.59 3.16 7.01
C VAL A 151 29.41 3.05 7.98
N ASP A 152 29.62 3.43 9.24
CA ASP A 152 28.52 3.64 10.18
C ASP A 152 27.89 5.04 10.02
N ILE A 153 26.84 5.32 10.78
CA ILE A 153 26.13 6.61 10.76
C ILE A 153 27.03 7.80 11.14
N ASP A 154 28.13 7.56 11.87
CA ASP A 154 29.11 8.57 12.23
C ASP A 154 30.18 8.77 11.13
N GLY A 155 30.05 8.06 10.01
CA GLY A 155 30.98 8.04 8.89
C GLY A 155 32.25 7.19 9.12
N GLN A 156 32.30 6.42 10.22
CA GLN A 156 33.45 5.59 10.55
C GLN A 156 33.46 4.32 9.68
N PRO A 157 34.62 3.88 9.18
CA PRO A 157 34.71 2.68 8.35
C PRO A 157 34.29 1.42 9.11
N ILE A 158 33.54 0.53 8.44
CA ILE A 158 33.17 -0.78 8.97
C ILE A 158 33.97 -1.85 8.24
N ALA A 159 34.92 -2.46 8.95
CA ALA A 159 35.69 -3.60 8.46
C ALA A 159 34.92 -4.92 8.61
N GLY A 160 35.21 -5.91 7.76
CA GLY A 160 34.62 -7.24 7.87
C GLY A 160 33.17 -7.39 7.37
N ALA A 161 32.59 -6.34 6.78
CA ALA A 161 31.26 -6.41 6.18
C ALA A 161 31.31 -7.18 4.85
N THR A 162 30.40 -8.13 4.66
CA THR A 162 30.25 -8.88 3.41
C THR A 162 29.34 -8.12 2.45
N VAL A 163 29.84 -7.80 1.26
CA VAL A 163 29.12 -7.11 0.18
C VAL A 163 28.89 -8.08 -0.98
N THR A 164 27.65 -8.21 -1.44
CA THR A 164 27.30 -9.11 -2.56
C THR A 164 26.23 -8.54 -3.48
N PRO A 165 26.39 -8.62 -4.82
CA PRO A 165 25.36 -8.21 -5.78
C PRO A 165 24.34 -9.31 -6.10
N TYR A 166 24.57 -10.56 -5.67
CA TYR A 166 23.70 -11.71 -5.96
C TYR A 166 23.23 -12.34 -4.65
N PHE A 167 22.01 -12.01 -4.24
CA PHE A 167 21.48 -12.40 -2.94
C PHE A 167 19.99 -12.77 -2.97
N VAL A 168 19.58 -13.58 -1.99
CA VAL A 168 18.17 -13.86 -1.68
C VAL A 168 17.92 -13.52 -0.21
N ASN A 169 16.90 -12.71 0.09
CA ASN A 169 16.64 -12.20 1.45
C ASN A 169 17.93 -11.65 2.11
N VAL A 170 18.66 -10.78 1.40
CA VAL A 170 19.98 -10.20 1.74
C VAL A 170 21.13 -11.20 1.96
N ARG A 171 20.92 -12.51 1.76
CA ARG A 171 21.96 -13.53 1.93
C ARG A 171 22.68 -13.82 0.62
N PRO A 172 24.01 -13.93 0.63
CA PRO A 172 24.76 -14.26 -0.58
C PRO A 172 24.32 -15.62 -1.11
N MET A 173 24.18 -15.73 -2.42
CA MET A 173 24.13 -17.03 -3.05
C MET A 173 25.56 -17.65 -2.98
N PRO A 174 25.71 -18.94 -2.63
CA PRO A 174 27.02 -19.58 -2.53
C PRO A 174 27.82 -19.51 -3.83
N GLU A 175 29.13 -19.31 -3.76
CA GLU A 175 30.05 -19.26 -4.92
C GLU A 175 29.80 -18.09 -5.90
N PHE A 176 28.97 -17.11 -5.54
CA PHE A 176 28.79 -15.89 -6.31
C PHE A 176 29.71 -14.77 -5.82
N LEU A 177 29.88 -13.78 -6.69
CA LEU A 177 30.72 -12.62 -6.46
C LEU A 177 30.39 -11.99 -5.09
N SER A 178 31.39 -11.91 -4.22
CA SER A 178 31.29 -11.23 -2.93
C SER A 178 32.64 -10.64 -2.53
N ALA A 179 32.61 -9.61 -1.71
CA ALA A 179 33.79 -8.96 -1.16
C ALA A 179 33.62 -8.77 0.34
N THR A 180 34.71 -8.83 1.09
CA THR A 180 34.73 -8.45 2.50
C THR A 180 35.44 -7.11 2.64
N THR A 181 34.88 -6.18 3.40
CA THR A 181 35.49 -4.86 3.58
C THR A 181 36.78 -4.93 4.37
N ASP A 182 37.77 -4.13 3.97
CA ASP A 182 39.05 -3.99 4.67
C ASP A 182 38.94 -3.05 5.90
N ALA A 183 40.08 -2.75 6.54
CA ALA A 183 40.15 -1.89 7.73
C ALA A 183 39.62 -0.47 7.49
N GLU A 184 39.75 0.03 6.26
CA GLU A 184 39.24 1.30 5.80
C GLU A 184 37.78 1.20 5.31
N GLY A 185 37.14 0.04 5.49
CA GLY A 185 35.77 -0.24 5.09
C GLY A 185 35.60 -0.39 3.57
N ARG A 186 36.68 -0.49 2.79
CA ARG A 186 36.64 -0.51 1.33
C ARG A 186 36.35 -1.91 0.80
N PHE A 187 35.63 -1.98 -0.32
CA PHE A 187 35.43 -3.22 -1.06
C PHE A 187 35.61 -3.00 -2.57
N GLN A 188 35.86 -4.10 -3.29
CA GLN A 188 35.89 -4.13 -4.75
C GLN A 188 35.22 -5.42 -5.25
N LEU A 189 34.34 -5.28 -6.23
CA LEU A 189 33.65 -6.36 -6.92
C LEU A 189 33.90 -6.22 -8.43
N ASP A 190 34.62 -7.17 -9.01
CA ASP A 190 34.95 -7.19 -10.43
C ASP A 190 34.00 -8.11 -11.23
N GLY A 191 33.85 -7.84 -12.54
CA GLY A 191 33.06 -8.69 -13.42
C GLY A 191 31.54 -8.57 -13.22
N ILE A 192 31.05 -7.44 -12.72
CA ILE A 192 29.61 -7.19 -12.58
C ILE A 192 29.04 -6.90 -13.97
N GLY A 193 28.01 -7.65 -14.37
CA GLY A 193 27.32 -7.45 -15.65
C GLY A 193 26.53 -6.14 -15.68
N ILE A 194 26.60 -5.44 -16.82
CA ILE A 194 25.78 -4.25 -17.09
C ILE A 194 24.49 -4.67 -17.80
N TYR A 195 23.35 -4.32 -17.21
CA TYR A 195 22.02 -4.68 -17.70
C TYR A 195 21.21 -3.41 -17.99
N SER A 196 20.34 -3.45 -19.00
CA SER A 196 19.50 -2.33 -19.41
C SER A 196 18.09 -2.78 -19.81
N TRP A 197 17.08 -1.93 -19.62
CA TRP A 197 15.75 -2.13 -20.19
C TRP A 197 15.66 -1.60 -21.62
N SER A 198 16.41 -0.53 -21.90
CA SER A 198 16.56 0.11 -23.21
C SER A 198 17.95 0.76 -23.29
N PRO A 199 18.39 1.25 -24.47
CA PRO A 199 19.67 1.95 -24.60
C PRO A 199 19.84 3.15 -23.64
N THR A 200 18.74 3.78 -23.22
CA THR A 200 18.76 4.94 -22.31
C THR A 200 18.42 4.61 -20.86
N HIS A 201 18.05 3.36 -20.56
CA HIS A 201 17.59 2.98 -19.22
C HIS A 201 18.36 1.77 -18.67
N VAL A 202 19.42 2.05 -17.91
CA VAL A 202 20.25 1.04 -17.24
C VAL A 202 19.53 0.47 -16.02
N VAL A 203 19.53 -0.86 -15.89
CA VAL A 203 19.02 -1.55 -14.69
C VAL A 203 20.00 -1.29 -13.55
N PRO A 204 19.54 -0.72 -12.41
CA PRO A 204 20.42 -0.46 -11.29
C PRO A 204 21.06 -1.74 -10.73
N THR A 205 22.34 -1.64 -10.40
CA THR A 205 23.06 -2.64 -9.63
C THR A 205 22.76 -2.43 -8.15
N HIS A 206 22.32 -3.49 -7.47
CA HIS A 206 22.08 -3.51 -6.04
C HIS A 206 23.10 -4.41 -5.38
N VAL A 207 23.57 -4.02 -4.20
CA VAL A 207 24.39 -4.85 -3.32
C VAL A 207 23.75 -4.97 -1.96
N ALA A 208 23.73 -6.18 -1.40
CA ALA A 208 23.42 -6.40 -0.01
C ALA A 208 24.71 -6.33 0.82
N VAL A 209 24.64 -5.69 1.98
CA VAL A 209 25.75 -5.57 2.94
C VAL A 209 25.34 -6.18 4.26
N ARG A 210 26.16 -7.13 4.75
CA ARG A 210 25.93 -7.81 6.02
C ARG A 210 27.15 -7.70 6.93
N HIS A 211 26.89 -7.46 8.21
CA HIS A 211 27.88 -7.49 9.28
C HIS A 211 27.24 -8.11 10.53
N PRO A 212 27.96 -8.90 11.35
CA PRO A 212 27.40 -9.53 12.54
C PRO A 212 26.88 -8.54 13.60
N ASP A 213 27.43 -7.32 13.64
CA ASP A 213 27.14 -6.30 14.66
C ASP A 213 26.29 -5.11 14.17
N TYR A 214 25.88 -5.13 12.91
CA TYR A 214 25.02 -4.09 12.33
C TYR A 214 23.79 -4.73 11.68
N PRO A 215 22.64 -4.05 11.66
CA PRO A 215 21.49 -4.47 10.86
C PRO A 215 21.88 -4.58 9.38
N PRO A 216 21.22 -5.47 8.60
CA PRO A 216 21.46 -5.56 7.17
C PRO A 216 21.23 -4.21 6.45
N ALA A 217 22.10 -3.90 5.50
CA ALA A 217 22.01 -2.69 4.68
C ALA A 217 22.08 -3.05 3.18
N SER A 218 21.83 -2.07 2.33
CA SER A 218 21.97 -2.23 0.88
C SER A 218 22.55 -0.98 0.22
N GLY A 219 23.33 -1.18 -0.84
CA GLY A 219 23.80 -0.12 -1.72
C GLY A 219 23.19 -0.25 -3.11
N ARG A 220 23.12 0.86 -3.84
CA ARG A 220 22.57 0.90 -5.21
C ARG A 220 23.38 1.87 -6.07
N THR A 221 23.59 1.52 -7.34
CA THR A 221 24.07 2.45 -8.36
C THR A 221 23.46 2.15 -9.73
N LYS A 222 23.25 3.20 -10.53
CA LYS A 222 22.85 3.10 -11.95
C LYS A 222 24.06 3.29 -12.89
N LYS A 223 25.23 3.60 -12.33
CA LYS A 223 26.46 3.85 -13.04
C LYS A 223 27.44 2.72 -12.75
N LEU A 224 28.12 2.25 -13.78
CA LEU A 224 29.21 1.30 -13.66
C LEU A 224 30.28 1.63 -14.73
N PRO A 225 31.58 1.63 -14.40
CA PRO A 225 32.15 1.47 -13.05
C PRO A 225 31.79 2.65 -12.13
N ASP A 226 31.77 2.40 -10.82
CA ASP A 226 31.41 3.41 -9.82
C ASP A 226 32.08 3.16 -8.47
N ASP A 227 32.07 4.17 -7.59
CA ASP A 227 32.56 4.10 -6.21
C ASP A 227 31.45 4.61 -5.28
N ILE A 228 30.82 3.68 -4.53
CA ILE A 228 29.66 3.97 -3.69
C ILE A 228 29.99 3.94 -2.21
N THR A 229 29.31 4.76 -1.41
CA THR A 229 29.33 4.63 0.06
C THR A 229 28.03 3.99 0.52
N VAL A 230 28.12 2.92 1.31
CA VAL A 230 26.98 2.27 1.96
C VAL A 230 27.06 2.53 3.46
N THR A 231 26.02 3.13 4.02
CA THR A 231 25.93 3.40 5.45
C THR A 231 25.16 2.27 6.14
N MET A 232 25.71 1.71 7.23
CA MET A 232 25.01 0.79 8.12
C MET A 232 24.64 1.50 9.42
N GLU A 233 23.38 1.41 9.83
CA GLU A 233 22.92 2.01 11.08
C GLU A 233 23.46 1.25 12.30
N ARG A 234 23.67 1.96 13.41
CA ARG A 234 23.89 1.29 14.70
C ARG A 234 22.58 0.66 15.18
N GLY A 235 22.54 -0.67 15.20
CA GLY A 235 21.37 -1.42 15.63
C GLY A 235 21.34 -1.74 17.12
N CYS A 236 20.20 -2.24 17.57
CA CYS A 236 20.05 -2.93 18.85
C CYS A 236 20.42 -4.41 18.70
N VAL A 237 21.25 -4.94 19.58
CA VAL A 237 21.53 -6.39 19.66
C VAL A 237 20.48 -7.04 20.54
N VAL A 238 19.66 -7.90 19.96
CA VAL A 238 18.63 -8.64 20.68
C VAL A 238 19.02 -10.10 20.76
N GLN A 239 18.96 -10.66 21.97
CA GLN A 239 19.22 -12.06 22.23
C GLN A 239 18.14 -12.65 23.13
N GLY A 240 17.93 -13.96 23.04
CA GLY A 240 16.91 -14.63 23.83
C GLY A 240 16.94 -16.14 23.64
N LYS A 241 16.00 -16.82 24.32
CA LYS A 241 15.84 -18.28 24.28
C LYS A 241 14.42 -18.65 23.90
N VAL A 242 14.28 -19.76 23.19
CA VAL A 242 12.98 -20.39 22.93
C VAL A 242 12.91 -21.72 23.67
N VAL A 243 11.85 -21.90 24.45
CA VAL A 243 11.61 -23.08 25.27
C VAL A 243 10.36 -23.79 24.76
N ASP A 244 10.46 -25.08 24.45
CA ASP A 244 9.28 -25.94 24.22
C ASP A 244 8.72 -26.35 25.58
N SER A 245 7.67 -25.68 26.00
CA SER A 245 6.99 -25.93 27.28
C SER A 245 6.39 -27.33 27.39
N VAL A 246 6.16 -28.01 26.25
CA VAL A 246 5.62 -29.38 26.23
C VAL A 246 6.70 -30.39 26.60
N THR A 247 7.94 -30.19 26.14
CA THR A 247 9.06 -31.08 26.45
C THR A 247 9.90 -30.58 27.64
N GLY A 248 9.71 -29.32 28.04
CA GLY A 248 10.57 -28.63 29.02
C GLY A 248 11.97 -28.30 28.48
N GLY A 249 12.25 -28.61 27.21
CA GLY A 249 13.55 -28.46 26.57
C GLY A 249 13.69 -27.17 25.76
N LEU A 250 14.93 -26.82 25.44
CA LEU A 250 15.27 -25.71 24.54
C LEU A 250 15.00 -26.13 23.08
N ALA A 251 14.43 -25.23 22.29
CA ALA A 251 13.91 -25.57 20.96
C ALA A 251 14.88 -25.15 19.83
N ASP A 252 15.45 -26.13 19.12
CA ASP A 252 16.31 -25.93 17.95
C ASP A 252 15.54 -25.57 16.68
N GLY A 253 16.17 -24.80 15.80
CA GLY A 253 15.67 -24.47 14.45
C GLY A 253 14.38 -23.63 14.40
N VAL A 254 13.98 -23.00 15.51
CA VAL A 254 12.77 -22.18 15.58
C VAL A 254 13.01 -20.86 14.89
N LEU A 255 12.10 -20.44 14.01
CA LEU A 255 12.19 -19.12 13.38
C LEU A 255 11.72 -18.05 14.37
N VAL A 256 12.53 -17.01 14.56
CA VAL A 256 12.23 -15.86 15.40
C VAL A 256 12.10 -14.63 14.51
N ASN A 257 10.95 -13.96 14.60
CA ASN A 257 10.62 -12.75 13.85
C ASN A 257 10.62 -11.53 14.78
N ALA A 258 11.26 -10.45 14.36
CA ALA A 258 11.10 -9.12 14.93
C ALA A 258 10.31 -8.24 13.93
N GLY A 259 9.02 -8.05 14.22
CA GLY A 259 8.11 -7.26 13.40
C GLY A 259 8.03 -5.81 13.88
N SER A 260 8.42 -4.86 13.03
CA SER A 260 8.35 -3.42 13.33
C SER A 260 6.90 -2.95 13.40
N ILE A 261 6.56 -2.22 14.46
CA ILE A 261 5.23 -1.63 14.63
C ILE A 261 5.03 -0.44 13.67
N ALA A 262 6.11 0.23 13.26
CA ALA A 262 6.07 1.36 12.34
C ALA A 262 5.97 0.96 10.85
N GLY A 263 5.85 -0.34 10.54
CA GLY A 263 5.70 -0.82 9.15
C GLY A 263 7.02 -1.05 8.40
N GLY A 264 8.16 -1.09 9.09
CA GLY A 264 9.46 -1.41 8.49
C GLY A 264 9.68 -2.92 8.22
N PRO A 265 10.72 -3.29 7.46
CA PRO A 265 11.00 -4.69 7.14
C PRO A 265 11.29 -5.50 8.42
N SER A 266 10.67 -6.68 8.51
CA SER A 266 10.90 -7.58 9.64
C SER A 266 12.26 -8.25 9.56
N GLN A 267 12.87 -8.49 10.71
CA GLN A 267 14.13 -9.22 10.82
C GLN A 267 13.90 -10.65 11.33
N TRP A 268 14.69 -11.59 10.83
CA TRP A 268 14.52 -13.02 11.09
C TRP A 268 15.81 -13.66 11.59
N ALA A 269 15.69 -14.50 12.61
CA ALA A 269 16.76 -15.38 13.10
C ALA A 269 16.22 -16.79 13.31
N SER A 270 17.14 -17.75 13.47
CA SER A 270 16.81 -19.10 13.92
C SER A 270 17.49 -19.38 15.23
N THR A 271 16.85 -20.18 16.09
CA THR A 271 17.51 -20.71 17.28
C THR A 271 18.55 -21.76 16.90
N ASN A 272 19.61 -21.84 17.70
CA ASN A 272 20.61 -22.90 17.62
C ASN A 272 20.17 -24.17 18.39
N ALA A 273 21.03 -25.18 18.43
CA ALA A 273 20.77 -26.47 19.11
C ALA A 273 20.47 -26.36 20.62
N VAL A 274 20.78 -25.23 21.24
CA VAL A 274 20.46 -24.92 22.65
C VAL A 274 19.35 -23.86 22.77
N GLY A 275 18.54 -23.67 21.73
CA GLY A 275 17.38 -22.79 21.72
C GLY A 275 17.68 -21.30 21.81
N GLU A 276 18.93 -20.89 21.64
CA GLU A 276 19.35 -19.48 21.71
C GLU A 276 19.31 -18.83 20.32
N PHE A 277 18.87 -17.57 20.27
CA PHE A 277 18.95 -16.76 19.06
C PHE A 277 19.61 -15.41 19.34
N ARG A 278 20.17 -14.81 18.29
CA ARG A 278 20.71 -13.46 18.27
C ARG A 278 20.35 -12.77 16.97
N MET A 279 19.96 -11.50 17.04
CA MET A 279 19.76 -10.63 15.88
C MET A 279 20.23 -9.21 16.18
N VAL A 280 20.58 -8.48 15.14
CA VAL A 280 20.83 -7.04 15.22
C VAL A 280 19.79 -6.34 14.37
N ILE A 281 18.98 -5.50 15.01
CA ILE A 281 17.83 -4.85 14.38
C ILE A 281 17.99 -3.33 14.43
N PRO A 282 17.42 -2.58 13.47
CA PRO A 282 17.40 -1.11 13.54
C PRO A 282 16.75 -0.60 14.82
N GLU A 283 16.96 0.68 15.13
CA GLU A 283 16.27 1.32 16.24
C GLU A 283 14.76 1.38 15.98
N GLY A 284 13.94 1.01 16.98
CA GLY A 284 12.49 1.10 16.86
C GLY A 284 11.71 0.28 17.88
N ASN A 285 10.39 0.24 17.70
CA ASN A 285 9.48 -0.61 18.48
C ASN A 285 9.13 -1.89 17.72
N TYR A 286 9.32 -3.03 18.39
CA TYR A 286 9.16 -4.35 17.79
C TYR A 286 8.23 -5.24 18.62
N THR A 287 7.54 -6.14 17.92
CA THR A 287 6.95 -7.35 18.51
C THR A 287 7.81 -8.55 18.14
N PHE A 288 8.01 -9.48 19.07
CA PHE A 288 8.80 -10.69 18.83
C PHE A 288 7.91 -11.91 18.78
N ARG A 289 8.07 -12.73 17.74
CA ARG A 289 7.24 -13.91 17.48
C ARG A 289 8.13 -15.09 17.15
N VAL A 290 7.64 -16.30 17.43
CA VAL A 290 8.35 -17.52 17.09
C VAL A 290 7.45 -18.48 16.33
N GLU A 291 8.03 -19.18 15.38
CA GLU A 291 7.30 -20.05 14.48
C GLU A 291 7.95 -21.43 14.42
N LYS A 292 7.12 -22.47 14.55
CA LYS A 292 7.48 -23.87 14.36
C LYS A 292 6.27 -24.66 13.85
N HIS A 293 6.49 -25.63 12.96
CA HIS A 293 5.40 -26.39 12.32
C HIS A 293 4.44 -27.10 13.31
N ASP A 294 4.96 -27.61 14.42
CA ASP A 294 4.23 -28.48 15.35
C ASP A 294 3.92 -27.83 16.71
N ARG A 295 4.16 -26.52 16.86
CA ARG A 295 3.97 -25.75 18.11
C ARG A 295 3.46 -24.35 17.80
N ILE A 296 2.93 -23.67 18.82
CA ILE A 296 2.57 -22.24 18.74
C ILE A 296 3.46 -21.43 19.66
N GLY A 297 3.99 -20.32 19.14
CA GLY A 297 4.68 -19.31 19.92
C GLY A 297 3.71 -18.34 20.59
N LEU A 298 3.95 -18.03 21.86
CA LEU A 298 3.35 -16.86 22.49
C LEU A 298 4.19 -15.63 22.14
N ALA A 299 3.60 -14.69 21.41
CA ALA A 299 4.28 -13.47 21.03
C ALA A 299 4.63 -12.63 22.27
N LEU A 300 5.81 -12.01 22.26
CA LEU A 300 6.14 -10.98 23.24
C LEU A 300 5.53 -9.65 22.80
N GLY A 301 5.06 -8.87 23.77
CA GLY A 301 4.52 -7.54 23.55
C GLY A 301 5.55 -6.55 22.99
N GLU A 302 5.11 -5.31 22.80
CA GLU A 302 5.94 -4.23 22.29
C GLU A 302 7.21 -4.04 23.14
N THR A 303 8.36 -4.00 22.47
CA THR A 303 9.67 -3.77 23.08
C THR A 303 10.40 -2.68 22.29
N TRP A 304 10.80 -1.62 22.98
CA TRP A 304 11.69 -0.60 22.43
C TRP A 304 13.12 -1.14 22.33
N CYS A 305 13.72 -1.00 21.15
CA CYS A 305 15.07 -1.43 20.83
C CYS A 305 15.90 -0.21 20.40
N GLY A 306 16.72 0.34 21.30
CA GLY A 306 17.54 1.53 21.01
C GLY A 306 18.85 1.21 20.28
N ALA A 307 19.35 2.14 19.45
CA ALA A 307 20.65 2.01 18.79
C ALA A 307 21.79 1.74 19.80
N GLY A 308 22.60 0.71 19.54
CA GLY A 308 23.73 0.30 20.40
C GLY A 308 23.32 -0.43 21.68
N GLN A 309 22.02 -0.53 21.99
CA GLN A 309 21.53 -1.26 23.15
C GLN A 309 21.71 -2.77 22.97
N LYS A 310 21.90 -3.48 24.08
CA LYS A 310 21.77 -4.94 24.14
C LYS A 310 20.52 -5.29 24.94
N ILE A 311 19.67 -6.15 24.40
CA ILE A 311 18.42 -6.59 25.02
C ILE A 311 18.43 -8.10 25.19
N ASP A 312 18.28 -8.55 26.42
CA ASP A 312 17.98 -9.92 26.79
C ASP A 312 16.47 -10.10 26.89
N LEU A 313 15.88 -10.76 25.90
CA LEU A 313 14.45 -11.06 25.92
C LEU A 313 14.15 -12.16 26.94
N PRO A 314 12.98 -12.09 27.62
CA PRO A 314 12.50 -13.22 28.39
C PRO A 314 12.32 -14.45 27.48
N PRO A 315 12.38 -15.69 28.04
CA PRO A 315 12.19 -16.89 27.26
C PRO A 315 10.85 -16.87 26.52
N ILE A 316 10.89 -17.10 25.20
CA ILE A 316 9.69 -17.22 24.39
C ILE A 316 9.22 -18.67 24.45
N LEU A 317 7.97 -18.88 24.84
CA LEU A 317 7.42 -20.22 25.03
C LEU A 317 6.76 -20.72 23.75
N LEU A 318 7.18 -21.91 23.33
CA LEU A 318 6.43 -22.76 22.41
C LEU A 318 5.50 -23.65 23.25
N ILE A 319 4.21 -23.53 22.99
CA ILE A 319 3.15 -24.30 23.64
C ILE A 319 2.54 -25.30 22.65
N ARG A 320 1.78 -26.27 23.16
CA ARG A 320 1.04 -27.21 22.30
C ARG A 320 -0.01 -26.46 21.46
N GLY A 321 -0.64 -25.44 22.06
CA GLY A 321 -1.77 -24.74 21.48
C GLY A 321 -3.00 -25.64 21.33
N GLY A 322 -4.07 -25.10 20.75
CA GLY A 322 -5.19 -25.89 20.25
C GLY A 322 -5.27 -25.86 18.72
N VAL A 323 -6.29 -26.49 18.17
CA VAL A 323 -6.59 -26.50 16.73
C VAL A 323 -7.97 -25.92 16.50
N ILE A 324 -8.12 -25.04 15.51
CA ILE A 324 -9.41 -24.63 14.96
C ILE A 324 -9.59 -25.41 13.67
N ALA A 325 -10.62 -26.25 13.60
CA ALA A 325 -10.88 -27.09 12.44
C ALA A 325 -12.30 -26.85 11.93
N GLY A 326 -12.48 -26.86 10.62
CA GLY A 326 -13.81 -26.78 10.03
C GLY A 326 -13.77 -26.49 8.54
N GLN A 327 -14.88 -25.98 8.00
CA GLN A 327 -15.02 -25.65 6.59
C GLN A 327 -15.23 -24.15 6.38
N VAL A 328 -14.69 -23.64 5.27
CA VAL A 328 -15.17 -22.37 4.71
C VAL A 328 -16.47 -22.65 3.99
N VAL A 329 -17.56 -22.03 4.43
CA VAL A 329 -18.90 -22.29 3.91
C VAL A 329 -19.60 -21.01 3.51
N HIS A 330 -20.37 -21.09 2.43
CA HIS A 330 -21.21 -19.98 1.99
C HIS A 330 -22.29 -19.71 3.05
N ALA A 331 -22.36 -18.49 3.60
CA ALA A 331 -23.26 -18.20 4.72
C ALA A 331 -24.75 -18.48 4.40
N LYS A 332 -25.21 -18.15 3.17
CA LYS A 332 -26.58 -18.43 2.72
C LYS A 332 -26.85 -19.88 2.30
N THR A 333 -26.00 -20.49 1.47
CA THR A 333 -26.29 -21.79 0.85
C THR A 333 -25.76 -22.99 1.66
N GLY A 334 -24.84 -22.75 2.60
CA GLY A 334 -24.17 -23.78 3.39
C GLY A 334 -23.16 -24.63 2.60
N GLN A 335 -22.92 -24.32 1.32
CA GLN A 335 -21.98 -25.07 0.47
C GLN A 335 -20.53 -24.72 0.80
N PRO A 336 -19.59 -25.68 0.69
CA PRO A 336 -18.17 -25.40 0.90
C PRO A 336 -17.64 -24.48 -0.19
N ILE A 337 -16.75 -23.56 0.20
CA ILE A 337 -16.06 -22.66 -0.71
C ILE A 337 -14.58 -23.06 -0.72
N VAL A 338 -14.06 -23.30 -1.93
CA VAL A 338 -12.70 -23.82 -2.14
C VAL A 338 -11.83 -22.81 -2.89
N PHE A 339 -12.45 -22.09 -3.84
CA PHE A 339 -11.76 -21.20 -4.75
C PHE A 339 -12.19 -19.75 -4.58
N THR A 340 -11.29 -18.84 -4.92
CA THR A 340 -11.54 -17.41 -5.09
C THR A 340 -12.28 -17.16 -6.41
N GLU A 341 -12.76 -15.93 -6.61
CA GLU A 341 -13.32 -15.44 -7.88
C GLU A 341 -12.33 -15.56 -9.06
N ARG A 342 -11.03 -15.62 -8.78
CA ARG A 342 -9.95 -15.78 -9.76
C ARG A 342 -9.56 -17.25 -9.99
N GLY A 343 -10.23 -18.20 -9.33
CA GLY A 343 -9.94 -19.63 -9.45
C GLY A 343 -8.74 -20.12 -8.64
N GLU A 344 -8.21 -19.29 -7.74
CA GLU A 344 -7.13 -19.67 -6.84
C GLU A 344 -7.69 -20.36 -5.59
N ARG A 345 -6.92 -21.20 -4.91
CA ARG A 345 -7.39 -21.81 -3.66
C ARG A 345 -7.47 -20.77 -2.55
N LEU A 346 -8.53 -20.85 -1.76
CA LEU A 346 -8.71 -19.98 -0.61
C LEU A 346 -7.58 -20.16 0.41
N ARG A 347 -7.14 -19.04 0.99
CA ARG A 347 -6.13 -19.02 2.04
C ARG A 347 -6.65 -18.31 3.27
N LEU A 348 -6.30 -18.86 4.43
CA LEU A 348 -6.73 -18.33 5.73
C LEU A 348 -5.54 -17.83 6.56
N GLY A 349 -5.83 -16.80 7.34
CA GLY A 349 -4.96 -16.28 8.40
C GLY A 349 -5.70 -16.26 9.74
N LEU A 350 -5.00 -15.83 10.78
CA LEU A 350 -5.50 -15.83 12.15
C LEU A 350 -5.07 -14.56 12.89
N TYR A 351 -6.01 -13.94 13.60
CA TYR A 351 -5.73 -12.93 14.63
C TYR A 351 -5.99 -13.55 16.01
N GLY A 352 -5.17 -13.21 17.02
CA GLY A 352 -5.32 -13.78 18.36
C GLY A 352 -4.05 -13.67 19.21
N PRO A 353 -3.95 -14.41 20.34
CA PRO A 353 -2.81 -14.30 21.27
C PRO A 353 -1.45 -14.64 20.66
N SER A 354 -1.41 -15.45 19.59
CA SER A 354 -0.19 -15.75 18.84
C SER A 354 0.13 -14.69 17.76
N GLU A 355 -0.82 -13.83 17.39
CA GLU A 355 -0.74 -12.87 16.30
C GLU A 355 -1.33 -11.51 16.74
N LEU A 356 -0.51 -10.70 17.44
CA LEU A 356 -0.96 -9.50 18.17
C LEU A 356 -1.26 -8.25 17.32
N ASN A 357 -0.91 -8.22 16.02
CA ASN A 357 -1.04 -6.99 15.22
C ASN A 357 -2.45 -6.84 14.62
N ARG A 358 -3.16 -5.76 14.99
CA ARG A 358 -4.52 -5.43 14.53
C ARG A 358 -4.58 -4.62 13.23
N GLN A 359 -3.50 -3.90 12.88
CA GLN A 359 -3.47 -3.02 11.70
C GLN A 359 -2.67 -3.68 10.59
N ILE A 360 -3.36 -4.10 9.54
CA ILE A 360 -2.78 -5.01 8.56
C ILE A 360 -2.49 -4.26 7.26
N ALA A 361 -1.25 -3.77 7.17
CA ALA A 361 -0.63 -3.45 5.89
C ALA A 361 -0.10 -4.72 5.18
N ALA A 362 0.06 -5.85 5.89
CA ALA A 362 0.59 -7.11 5.35
C ALA A 362 -0.06 -8.33 6.03
N PRO A 363 -1.15 -8.90 5.47
CA PRO A 363 -1.83 -10.03 6.07
C PRO A 363 -1.02 -11.34 5.87
N ARG A 364 -1.10 -12.28 6.82
CA ARG A 364 -0.32 -13.54 6.77
C ARG A 364 -1.14 -14.74 6.33
N SER A 365 -0.60 -15.52 5.38
CA SER A 365 -1.11 -16.84 5.01
C SER A 365 -0.57 -17.93 5.93
N LEU A 366 -1.48 -18.61 6.63
CA LEU A 366 -1.17 -19.69 7.56
C LEU A 366 -1.56 -21.06 7.01
N VAL A 367 -2.69 -21.15 6.31
CA VAL A 367 -3.18 -22.40 5.70
C VAL A 367 -3.88 -22.15 4.37
N GLU A 368 -3.79 -23.13 3.47
CA GLU A 368 -4.58 -23.22 2.25
C GLU A 368 -5.76 -24.17 2.48
N VAL A 369 -6.94 -23.80 1.99
CA VAL A 369 -8.18 -24.58 2.14
C VAL A 369 -8.14 -25.83 1.25
N ASP A 370 -8.52 -26.98 1.80
CA ASP A 370 -8.52 -28.27 1.10
C ASP A 370 -9.57 -28.36 -0.03
N ALA A 371 -9.56 -29.43 -0.83
CA ALA A 371 -10.44 -29.57 -2.00
C ALA A 371 -11.93 -29.71 -1.63
N ASN A 372 -12.23 -29.92 -0.34
CA ASN A 372 -13.56 -30.04 0.23
C ASN A 372 -13.92 -28.83 1.12
N GLY A 373 -13.16 -27.73 1.01
CA GLY A 373 -13.39 -26.51 1.77
C GLY A 373 -12.90 -26.57 3.21
N ARG A 374 -12.17 -27.61 3.63
CA ARG A 374 -11.72 -27.79 5.02
C ARG A 374 -10.40 -27.08 5.30
N PHE A 375 -10.21 -26.70 6.56
CA PHE A 375 -8.97 -26.13 7.06
C PHE A 375 -8.69 -26.60 8.50
N GLU A 376 -7.42 -26.56 8.87
CA GLU A 376 -6.95 -26.70 10.25
C GLU A 376 -5.96 -25.58 10.56
N LEU A 377 -6.25 -24.80 11.60
CA LEU A 377 -5.42 -23.70 12.08
C LEU A 377 -4.97 -23.99 13.50
N ARG A 378 -3.66 -24.10 13.72
CA ARG A 378 -3.13 -24.17 15.08
C ARG A 378 -3.15 -22.78 15.71
N ALA A 379 -3.63 -22.68 16.94
CA ALA A 379 -3.89 -21.40 17.61
C ALA A 379 -3.46 -21.43 19.08
N ALA A 380 -3.09 -20.26 19.62
CA ALA A 380 -2.85 -20.11 21.05
C ALA A 380 -4.18 -20.15 21.83
N PRO A 381 -4.20 -20.64 23.07
CA PRO A 381 -5.40 -20.61 23.91
C PRO A 381 -5.91 -19.18 24.12
N GLY A 382 -7.23 -19.00 24.05
CA GLY A 382 -7.91 -17.70 24.14
C GLY A 382 -8.74 -17.38 22.91
N ASP A 383 -9.05 -16.08 22.76
CA ASP A 383 -9.93 -15.56 21.70
C ASP A 383 -9.16 -15.42 20.38
N ASN A 384 -9.57 -16.19 19.38
CA ASN A 384 -8.95 -16.19 18.06
C ASN A 384 -9.97 -15.85 16.97
N PHE A 385 -9.52 -15.20 15.90
CA PHE A 385 -10.36 -14.68 14.84
C PHE A 385 -9.78 -15.05 13.46
N PRO A 386 -10.22 -16.18 12.87
CA PRO A 386 -9.80 -16.58 11.54
C PRO A 386 -10.33 -15.61 10.46
N TYR A 387 -9.57 -15.39 9.38
CA TYR A 387 -9.96 -14.52 8.27
C TYR A 387 -9.48 -15.03 6.91
N VAL A 388 -10.09 -14.55 5.82
CA VAL A 388 -9.74 -14.90 4.43
C VAL A 388 -8.77 -13.86 3.86
N LEU A 389 -7.80 -14.29 3.07
CA LEU A 389 -6.68 -13.47 2.60
C LEU A 389 -6.75 -13.02 1.14
N ASN A 390 -7.09 -13.94 0.24
CA ASN A 390 -6.92 -13.78 -1.20
C ASN A 390 -8.27 -13.69 -1.91
N HIS A 391 -9.25 -13.07 -1.27
CA HIS A 391 -10.59 -12.91 -1.83
C HIS A 391 -11.05 -11.46 -1.68
N GLU A 392 -11.60 -10.87 -2.74
CA GLU A 392 -12.06 -9.46 -2.76
C GLU A 392 -13.29 -9.16 -1.87
N ALA A 393 -13.85 -10.14 -1.15
CA ALA A 393 -15.12 -10.01 -0.43
C ALA A 393 -15.00 -9.59 1.05
N ASN A 394 -16.17 -9.35 1.66
CA ASN A 394 -16.47 -8.89 3.03
C ASN A 394 -15.86 -9.69 4.21
N ARG A 395 -14.84 -10.54 4.02
CA ARG A 395 -14.12 -11.19 5.15
C ARG A 395 -12.61 -11.06 5.06
N MET A 396 -12.16 -9.82 4.88
CA MET A 396 -10.79 -9.38 5.10
C MET A 396 -10.48 -9.22 6.59
N SER A 397 -9.19 -9.13 6.92
CA SER A 397 -8.69 -9.13 8.29
C SER A 397 -9.26 -8.02 9.19
N TRP A 398 -9.68 -6.87 8.64
CA TRP A 398 -10.29 -5.78 9.41
C TRP A 398 -11.78 -6.00 9.77
N ASN A 399 -12.48 -6.97 9.16
CA ASN A 399 -13.89 -7.24 9.45
C ASN A 399 -14.09 -8.38 10.47
N THR A 400 -13.04 -9.15 10.78
CA THR A 400 -13.17 -10.40 11.55
C THR A 400 -13.53 -10.18 13.03
N GLU A 401 -13.09 -9.06 13.63
CA GLU A 401 -13.41 -8.72 15.03
C GLU A 401 -14.88 -8.34 15.26
N LYS A 402 -15.67 -8.11 14.20
CA LYS A 402 -17.12 -7.87 14.34
C LYS A 402 -17.91 -9.14 14.68
N GLN A 403 -17.27 -10.30 14.64
CA GLN A 403 -17.87 -11.59 14.99
C GLN A 403 -17.39 -12.07 16.35
N SER A 404 -18.13 -13.00 16.95
CA SER A 404 -17.69 -13.65 18.18
C SER A 404 -16.37 -14.42 17.95
N PRO A 405 -15.41 -14.34 18.89
CA PRO A 405 -14.16 -15.07 18.77
C PRO A 405 -14.37 -16.58 18.80
N VAL A 406 -13.46 -17.30 18.14
CA VAL A 406 -13.26 -18.73 18.32
C VAL A 406 -12.40 -18.92 19.57
N VAL A 407 -13.02 -19.40 20.65
CA VAL A 407 -12.32 -19.67 21.90
C VAL A 407 -11.57 -21.00 21.78
N VAL A 408 -10.24 -20.93 21.86
CA VAL A 408 -9.35 -22.10 21.77
C VAL A 408 -8.84 -22.47 23.15
N LYS A 409 -8.78 -23.76 23.44
CA LYS A 409 -8.12 -24.31 24.63
C LYS A 409 -6.90 -25.14 24.24
N GLU A 410 -5.95 -25.25 25.15
CA GLU A 410 -4.74 -26.02 24.90
C GLU A 410 -5.05 -27.51 24.72
N GLY A 411 -4.49 -28.11 23.67
CA GLY A 411 -4.63 -29.53 23.35
C GLY A 411 -5.99 -29.92 22.75
N GLU A 412 -6.96 -29.01 22.69
CA GLU A 412 -8.30 -29.27 22.14
C GLU A 412 -8.40 -28.87 20.67
N THR A 413 -9.32 -29.50 19.95
CA THR A 413 -9.78 -29.06 18.63
C THR A 413 -11.13 -28.39 18.79
N THR A 414 -11.24 -27.14 18.36
CA THR A 414 -12.48 -26.37 18.31
C THR A 414 -13.06 -26.47 16.90
N ASP A 415 -14.23 -27.11 16.77
CA ASP A 415 -14.97 -27.15 15.51
C ASP A 415 -15.56 -25.77 15.19
N TYR A 416 -15.23 -25.24 14.02
CA TYR A 416 -15.64 -23.91 13.58
C TYR A 416 -15.74 -23.82 12.06
N ASN A 417 -16.97 -23.64 11.55
CA ASN A 417 -17.18 -23.31 10.15
C ASN A 417 -17.06 -21.80 9.93
N LEU A 418 -16.14 -21.43 9.05
CA LEU A 418 -15.92 -20.06 8.63
C LEU A 418 -17.02 -19.65 7.65
N LEU A 419 -18.05 -18.96 8.15
CA LEU A 419 -19.12 -18.42 7.31
C LEU A 419 -18.57 -17.29 6.42
N PHE A 420 -18.61 -17.49 5.12
CA PHE A 420 -18.10 -16.55 4.13
C PHE A 420 -19.21 -16.24 3.13
N GLU A 421 -19.43 -14.96 2.81
CA GLU A 421 -20.25 -14.57 1.68
C GLU A 421 -19.32 -14.07 0.58
N PRO A 422 -19.09 -14.88 -0.47
CA PRO A 422 -18.38 -14.38 -1.63
C PRO A 422 -19.17 -13.22 -2.25
N PRO A 423 -18.51 -12.30 -2.97
CA PRO A 423 -19.19 -11.24 -3.68
C PRO A 423 -20.09 -11.91 -4.72
N ILE A 424 -21.31 -11.41 -4.84
CA ILE A 424 -22.25 -11.84 -5.87
C ILE A 424 -21.58 -11.65 -7.23
N ALA A 425 -21.71 -12.61 -8.14
CA ALA A 425 -21.17 -12.47 -9.48
C ALA A 425 -21.76 -11.23 -10.16
N SER A 426 -20.96 -10.46 -10.87
CA SER A 426 -21.37 -9.15 -11.41
C SER A 426 -22.56 -9.24 -12.37
N ALA A 427 -22.68 -10.35 -13.11
CA ALA A 427 -23.85 -10.62 -13.95
C ALA A 427 -25.16 -10.76 -13.14
N GLU A 428 -25.07 -11.34 -11.93
CA GLU A 428 -26.20 -11.47 -11.02
C GLU A 428 -26.50 -10.14 -10.32
N LYS A 429 -25.47 -9.38 -9.90
CA LYS A 429 -25.65 -8.00 -9.42
C LYS A 429 -26.36 -7.11 -10.44
N MET A 430 -25.96 -7.21 -11.71
CA MET A 430 -26.59 -6.49 -12.81
C MET A 430 -28.06 -6.90 -13.01
N LYS A 431 -28.36 -8.19 -12.94
CA LYS A 431 -29.72 -8.70 -13.06
C LYS A 431 -30.61 -8.19 -11.91
N ASP A 432 -30.10 -8.22 -10.69
CA ASP A 432 -30.83 -7.75 -9.51
C ASP A 432 -31.04 -6.23 -9.56
N ALA A 433 -30.04 -5.47 -10.01
CA ALA A 433 -30.16 -4.04 -10.23
C ALA A 433 -31.26 -3.72 -11.25
N GLU A 434 -31.29 -4.38 -12.41
CA GLU A 434 -32.32 -4.14 -13.43
C GLU A 434 -33.72 -4.58 -12.98
N ALA A 435 -33.82 -5.66 -12.19
CA ALA A 435 -35.10 -6.07 -11.58
C ALA A 435 -35.63 -4.98 -10.64
N LEU A 436 -34.77 -4.40 -9.81
CA LEU A 436 -35.13 -3.28 -8.93
C LEU A 436 -35.59 -2.05 -9.73
N ILE A 437 -34.90 -1.71 -10.83
CA ILE A 437 -35.29 -0.58 -11.70
C ILE A 437 -36.65 -0.81 -12.37
N ALA A 438 -36.99 -2.06 -12.70
CA ALA A 438 -38.27 -2.41 -13.32
C ALA A 438 -39.47 -2.25 -12.37
N GLU A 439 -39.25 -2.34 -11.05
CA GLU A 439 -40.29 -2.16 -10.03
C GLU A 439 -40.56 -0.69 -9.68
N LEU A 440 -39.67 0.22 -10.05
CA LEU A 440 -39.81 1.65 -9.76
C LEU A 440 -41.02 2.27 -10.49
N SER A 441 -41.65 3.26 -9.86
CA SER A 441 -42.80 3.99 -10.42
C SER A 441 -42.50 4.60 -11.79
N LYS A 442 -43.52 4.72 -12.63
CA LYS A 442 -43.45 5.43 -13.92
C LYS A 442 -43.64 6.94 -13.76
N ASP A 443 -44.22 7.38 -12.64
CA ASP A 443 -44.33 8.80 -12.33
C ASP A 443 -42.93 9.38 -12.01
N PRO A 444 -42.46 10.42 -12.70
CA PRO A 444 -41.12 10.98 -12.49
C PRO A 444 -40.81 11.42 -11.06
N THR A 445 -41.81 11.95 -10.36
CA THR A 445 -41.66 12.49 -9.00
C THR A 445 -41.57 11.36 -7.98
N GLU A 446 -42.43 10.36 -8.11
CA GLU A 446 -42.41 9.17 -7.27
C GLU A 446 -41.17 8.31 -7.55
N ARG A 447 -40.78 8.16 -8.83
CA ARG A 447 -39.56 7.44 -9.24
C ARG A 447 -38.31 8.05 -8.63
N THR A 448 -38.18 9.38 -8.70
CA THR A 448 -37.06 10.10 -8.09
C THR A 448 -37.03 9.90 -6.56
N ALA A 449 -38.19 9.98 -5.89
CA ALA A 449 -38.28 9.75 -4.45
C ALA A 449 -37.90 8.32 -4.05
N GLN A 450 -38.30 7.31 -4.83
CA GLN A 450 -37.92 5.91 -4.61
C GLN A 450 -36.41 5.69 -4.80
N ILE A 451 -35.80 6.28 -5.85
CA ILE A 451 -34.35 6.23 -6.05
C ILE A 451 -33.61 6.87 -4.87
N LEU A 452 -34.04 8.06 -4.43
CA LEU A 452 -33.45 8.73 -3.27
C LEU A 452 -33.58 7.90 -1.98
N SER A 453 -34.71 7.24 -1.78
CA SER A 453 -34.90 6.31 -0.65
C SER A 453 -33.89 5.16 -0.71
N ALA A 454 -33.67 4.58 -1.89
CA ALA A 454 -32.68 3.52 -2.06
C ALA A 454 -31.25 4.03 -1.81
N TYR A 455 -30.91 5.22 -2.30
CA TYR A 455 -29.61 5.86 -2.03
C TYR A 455 -29.33 6.01 -0.54
N ARG A 456 -30.32 6.32 0.29
CA ARG A 456 -30.13 6.42 1.76
C ARG A 456 -29.84 5.08 2.43
N GLN A 457 -30.42 4.00 1.91
CA GLN A 457 -30.23 2.65 2.44
C GLN A 457 -28.91 2.02 1.95
N TYR A 458 -28.35 2.57 0.88
CA TYR A 458 -27.16 2.04 0.24
C TYR A 458 -25.88 2.41 1.01
N ALA A 459 -25.34 1.43 1.74
CA ALA A 459 -24.27 1.63 2.72
C ALA A 459 -22.86 1.79 2.11
N HIS A 460 -22.53 1.06 1.04
CA HIS A 460 -21.14 1.02 0.54
C HIS A 460 -21.05 1.00 -0.99
N PRO A 461 -20.54 2.05 -1.66
CA PRO A 461 -20.57 2.18 -3.12
C PRO A 461 -19.82 1.08 -3.87
N PHE A 462 -18.82 0.45 -3.25
CA PHE A 462 -18.00 -0.59 -3.86
C PHE A 462 -18.64 -1.98 -3.86
N GLU A 463 -19.67 -2.21 -3.04
CA GLU A 463 -20.28 -3.54 -2.92
C GLU A 463 -21.38 -3.77 -3.96
N ASP A 464 -22.18 -2.77 -4.29
CA ASP A 464 -23.26 -2.85 -5.30
C ASP A 464 -23.17 -1.71 -6.34
N ALA A 465 -21.99 -1.51 -6.91
CA ALA A 465 -21.71 -0.47 -7.91
C ALA A 465 -22.72 -0.48 -9.06
N GLU A 466 -23.19 -1.66 -9.46
CA GLU A 466 -24.22 -1.89 -10.49
C GLU A 466 -25.56 -1.23 -10.14
N VAL A 467 -26.01 -1.37 -8.89
CA VAL A 467 -27.29 -0.81 -8.42
C VAL A 467 -27.22 0.71 -8.46
N TRP A 468 -26.13 1.28 -7.93
CA TRP A 468 -25.92 2.73 -7.98
C TRP A 468 -25.82 3.25 -9.42
N ALA A 469 -25.09 2.55 -10.30
CA ALA A 469 -24.93 2.94 -11.69
C ALA A 469 -26.26 2.95 -12.45
N CYS A 470 -27.07 1.89 -12.26
CA CYS A 470 -28.43 1.81 -12.81
C CYS A 470 -29.32 2.93 -12.30
N MET A 471 -29.38 3.18 -10.99
CA MET A 471 -30.16 4.29 -10.43
C MET A 471 -29.70 5.65 -10.95
N THR A 472 -28.40 5.86 -11.10
CA THR A 472 -27.84 7.10 -11.66
C THR A 472 -28.25 7.28 -13.12
N ARG A 473 -28.21 6.22 -13.93
CA ARG A 473 -28.75 6.21 -15.31
C ARG A 473 -30.21 6.66 -15.32
N GLU A 474 -31.05 6.16 -14.42
CA GLU A 474 -32.46 6.56 -14.33
C GLU A 474 -32.62 8.03 -13.98
N LEU A 475 -31.85 8.56 -13.02
CA LEU A 475 -31.87 9.99 -12.68
C LEU A 475 -31.45 10.88 -13.87
N ILE A 476 -30.42 10.47 -14.62
CA ILE A 476 -29.99 11.16 -15.84
C ILE A 476 -31.11 11.17 -16.88
N ALA A 477 -31.81 10.04 -17.06
CA ALA A 477 -32.92 9.92 -18.00
C ALA A 477 -34.13 10.80 -17.60
N LEU A 478 -34.41 10.95 -16.31
CA LEU A 478 -35.45 11.86 -15.80
C LEU A 478 -35.08 13.35 -16.00
N GLY A 479 -33.78 13.65 -15.96
CA GLY A 479 -33.23 14.97 -16.28
C GLY A 479 -33.75 16.08 -15.35
N PRO A 480 -34.12 17.26 -15.89
CA PRO A 480 -34.60 18.41 -15.11
C PRO A 480 -35.77 18.15 -14.15
N GLN A 481 -36.55 17.09 -14.35
CA GLN A 481 -37.69 16.76 -13.49
C GLN A 481 -37.26 16.23 -12.11
N ALA A 482 -36.09 15.58 -12.02
CA ALA A 482 -35.55 15.07 -10.76
C ALA A 482 -34.93 16.16 -9.88
N VAL A 483 -34.46 17.26 -10.49
CA VAL A 483 -33.63 18.30 -9.84
C VAL A 483 -34.24 18.87 -8.57
N PRO A 484 -35.54 19.24 -8.49
CA PRO A 484 -36.13 19.80 -7.27
C PRO A 484 -36.03 18.88 -6.05
N GLN A 485 -36.16 17.56 -6.24
CA GLN A 485 -36.01 16.60 -5.14
C GLN A 485 -34.54 16.33 -4.81
N LEU A 486 -33.66 16.28 -5.82
CA LEU A 486 -32.22 16.10 -5.63
C LEU A 486 -31.60 17.26 -4.84
N ILE A 487 -31.99 18.51 -5.12
CA ILE A 487 -31.49 19.67 -4.35
C ILE A 487 -32.02 19.68 -2.92
N ALA A 488 -33.27 19.27 -2.70
CA ALA A 488 -33.84 19.17 -1.36
C ALA A 488 -33.13 18.10 -0.53
N GLU A 489 -32.81 16.96 -1.15
CA GLU A 489 -32.01 15.91 -0.51
C GLU A 489 -30.59 16.39 -0.22
N LEU A 490 -29.97 17.07 -1.18
CA LEU A 490 -28.62 17.61 -1.04
C LEU A 490 -28.56 18.58 0.14
N ASP A 491 -29.55 19.46 0.29
CA ASP A 491 -29.64 20.39 1.42
C ASP A 491 -29.78 19.68 2.77
N ALA A 492 -30.60 18.64 2.85
CA ALA A 492 -30.90 17.92 4.07
C ALA A 492 -29.77 16.98 4.54
N THR A 493 -29.01 16.41 3.61
CA THR A 493 -28.02 15.38 3.94
C THR A 493 -26.71 15.96 4.48
N LYS A 494 -26.08 15.22 5.39
CA LYS A 494 -24.68 15.39 5.82
C LYS A 494 -23.85 14.12 5.57
N HIS A 495 -24.45 13.11 4.95
CA HIS A 495 -23.82 11.82 4.73
C HIS A 495 -22.87 11.89 3.54
N GLU A 496 -21.61 11.52 3.73
CA GLU A 496 -20.55 11.59 2.72
C GLU A 496 -20.97 10.94 1.39
N GLY A 497 -21.42 9.68 1.44
CA GLY A 497 -21.83 8.94 0.25
C GLY A 497 -23.01 9.59 -0.47
N MET A 498 -23.90 10.29 0.24
CA MET A 498 -25.00 10.99 -0.41
C MET A 498 -24.51 12.24 -1.13
N LEU A 499 -23.59 13.01 -0.54
CA LEU A 499 -22.98 14.18 -1.18
C LEU A 499 -22.30 13.80 -2.50
N ARG A 500 -21.53 12.69 -2.50
CA ARG A 500 -20.88 12.18 -3.72
C ARG A 500 -21.91 11.81 -4.81
N ARG A 501 -22.89 10.96 -4.47
CA ARG A 501 -23.91 10.47 -5.43
C ARG A 501 -24.75 11.60 -6.02
N LEU A 502 -25.15 12.56 -5.18
CA LEU A 502 -25.95 13.70 -5.62
C LEU A 502 -25.11 14.68 -6.45
N GLY A 503 -23.87 14.95 -6.08
CA GLY A 503 -22.93 15.77 -6.87
C GLY A 503 -22.75 15.19 -8.27
N PHE A 504 -22.47 13.89 -8.37
CA PHE A 504 -22.35 13.19 -9.65
C PHE A 504 -23.65 13.28 -10.47
N ALA A 505 -24.80 12.94 -9.87
CA ALA A 505 -26.08 12.93 -10.59
C ALA A 505 -26.46 14.33 -11.10
N LEU A 506 -26.28 15.38 -10.28
CA LEU A 506 -26.57 16.76 -10.68
C LEU A 506 -25.62 17.24 -11.79
N ARG A 507 -24.33 16.88 -11.73
CA ARG A 507 -23.36 17.12 -12.82
C ARG A 507 -23.81 16.46 -14.12
N ALA A 508 -24.25 15.20 -14.05
CA ALA A 508 -24.65 14.43 -15.21
C ALA A 508 -25.97 14.91 -15.83
N ILE A 509 -26.92 15.37 -15.00
CA ILE A 509 -28.18 15.97 -15.45
C ILE A 509 -27.93 17.32 -16.15
N GLY A 510 -26.99 18.13 -15.65
CA GLY A 510 -26.57 19.37 -16.32
C GLY A 510 -27.53 20.56 -16.14
N ASP A 511 -28.38 20.57 -15.09
CA ASP A 511 -29.36 21.64 -14.86
C ASP A 511 -28.82 22.73 -13.90
N PRO A 512 -28.69 24.00 -14.34
CA PRO A 512 -28.16 25.08 -13.51
C PRO A 512 -28.98 25.43 -12.25
N ARG A 513 -30.25 24.99 -12.15
CA ARG A 513 -31.05 25.16 -10.92
C ARG A 513 -30.45 24.44 -9.71
N ALA A 514 -29.52 23.50 -9.95
CA ALA A 514 -28.76 22.82 -8.89
C ALA A 514 -27.71 23.71 -8.20
N VAL A 515 -27.22 24.76 -8.87
CA VAL A 515 -26.03 25.53 -8.43
C VAL A 515 -26.18 26.08 -7.00
N PRO A 516 -27.29 26.75 -6.60
CA PRO A 516 -27.46 27.21 -5.22
C PRO A 516 -27.29 26.11 -4.17
N ALA A 517 -27.83 24.91 -4.42
CA ALA A 517 -27.74 23.80 -3.47
C ALA A 517 -26.34 23.19 -3.41
N LEU A 518 -25.64 23.12 -4.56
CA LEU A 518 -24.23 22.71 -4.61
C LEU A 518 -23.33 23.68 -3.83
N ILE A 519 -23.57 25.00 -3.94
CA ILE A 519 -22.83 26.01 -3.15
C ILE A 519 -23.07 25.82 -1.66
N ARG A 520 -24.33 25.61 -1.24
CA ARG A 520 -24.68 25.28 0.15
C ARG A 520 -24.08 23.94 0.60
N ALA A 521 -23.68 23.06 -0.31
CA ALA A 521 -23.07 21.79 -0.01
C ALA A 521 -21.57 21.86 0.29
N ILE A 522 -20.84 22.86 -0.22
CA ILE A 522 -19.39 22.99 -0.02
C ILE A 522 -18.98 22.83 1.46
N PRO A 523 -19.58 23.56 2.44
CA PRO A 523 -19.20 23.41 3.86
C PRO A 523 -19.43 22.01 4.43
N LYS A 524 -20.40 21.27 3.87
CA LYS A 524 -20.75 19.90 4.31
C LYS A 524 -19.77 18.86 3.78
N THR A 525 -18.89 19.22 2.85
CA THR A 525 -17.85 18.33 2.30
C THR A 525 -16.60 18.25 3.18
N HIS A 526 -16.50 19.08 4.22
CA HIS A 526 -15.48 18.96 5.25
C HIS A 526 -15.81 17.80 6.20
N VAL A 527 -15.40 16.60 5.79
CA VAL A 527 -15.66 15.32 6.47
C VAL A 527 -14.33 14.58 6.73
N PRO A 528 -14.32 13.55 7.61
CA PRO A 528 -13.14 12.69 7.77
C PRO A 528 -12.59 12.17 6.45
N THR A 529 -11.30 11.88 6.42
CA THR A 529 -10.60 11.48 5.20
C THR A 529 -11.22 10.23 4.55
N GLY A 530 -11.64 10.37 3.29
CA GLY A 530 -11.87 9.29 2.35
C GLY A 530 -10.79 9.28 1.25
N SER A 531 -10.69 8.20 0.48
CA SER A 531 -9.88 8.20 -0.74
C SER A 531 -10.72 8.70 -1.91
N ASP A 532 -10.06 9.38 -2.85
CA ASP A 532 -10.54 9.44 -4.23
C ASP A 532 -10.39 8.01 -4.78
N CYS A 533 -11.47 7.46 -5.33
CA CYS A 533 -11.51 6.04 -5.65
C CYS A 533 -11.89 5.83 -7.10
N GLY A 534 -11.28 4.83 -7.73
CA GLY A 534 -11.91 4.22 -8.89
C GLY A 534 -13.11 3.41 -8.41
N LEU A 535 -14.25 3.55 -9.10
CA LEU A 535 -15.36 2.60 -8.96
C LEU A 535 -15.37 1.70 -10.19
N ARG A 536 -15.22 0.39 -9.97
CA ARG A 536 -15.33 -0.61 -11.02
C ARG A 536 -16.79 -0.97 -11.26
N ILE A 537 -17.19 -0.96 -12.52
CA ILE A 537 -18.52 -1.37 -12.96
C ILE A 537 -18.32 -2.37 -14.10
N ASP A 538 -18.73 -3.61 -13.89
CA ASP A 538 -18.43 -4.69 -14.84
C ASP A 538 -19.27 -4.61 -16.13
N SER A 539 -20.40 -3.88 -16.13
CA SER A 539 -21.14 -3.59 -17.37
C SER A 539 -20.41 -2.51 -18.17
N SER A 540 -19.77 -2.93 -19.26
CA SER A 540 -19.07 -2.03 -20.18
C SER A 540 -19.96 -0.90 -20.73
N GLU A 541 -21.24 -1.17 -20.95
CA GLU A 541 -22.23 -0.22 -21.46
C GLU A 541 -22.56 0.86 -20.42
N LEU A 542 -22.76 0.48 -19.15
CA LEU A 542 -23.00 1.43 -18.06
C LEU A 542 -21.75 2.25 -17.76
N THR A 543 -20.58 1.62 -17.75
CA THR A 543 -19.31 2.32 -17.58
C THR A 543 -19.13 3.36 -18.67
N ALA A 544 -19.32 2.98 -19.94
CA ALA A 544 -19.22 3.91 -21.06
C ALA A 544 -20.25 5.05 -20.99
N LEU A 545 -21.45 4.81 -20.43
CA LEU A 545 -22.44 5.85 -20.20
C LEU A 545 -21.97 6.85 -19.14
N LEU A 546 -21.59 6.36 -17.95
CA LEU A 546 -21.24 7.22 -16.82
C LEU A 546 -19.94 7.97 -17.03
N ARG A 547 -18.99 7.38 -17.78
CA ARG A 547 -17.72 8.04 -18.12
C ARG A 547 -17.87 9.34 -18.91
N LYS A 548 -19.00 9.55 -19.59
CA LYS A 548 -19.30 10.83 -20.25
C LYS A 548 -19.40 12.00 -19.26
N TYR A 549 -19.60 11.70 -17.98
CA TYR A 549 -19.79 12.67 -16.90
C TYR A 549 -18.70 12.56 -15.82
N ASP A 550 -17.66 11.79 -16.09
CA ASP A 550 -16.48 11.68 -15.23
C ASP A 550 -15.73 13.02 -15.18
N LEU A 551 -15.00 13.24 -14.08
CA LEU A 551 -14.08 14.36 -13.94
C LEU A 551 -12.68 13.99 -14.46
N ASP A 552 -12.33 12.70 -14.53
CA ASP A 552 -11.10 12.24 -15.19
C ASP A 552 -11.38 11.90 -16.66
N GLU A 553 -10.69 12.59 -17.57
CA GLU A 553 -10.81 12.37 -19.01
C GLU A 553 -10.03 11.12 -19.50
N GLN A 554 -9.21 10.51 -18.65
CA GLN A 554 -8.37 9.35 -19.02
C GLN A 554 -9.16 8.06 -19.18
N ASP A 555 -8.76 7.25 -20.15
CA ASP A 555 -9.32 5.91 -20.35
C ASP A 555 -8.69 4.87 -19.43
N ARG A 556 -9.44 4.52 -18.38
CA ARG A 556 -9.09 3.47 -17.41
C ARG A 556 -9.88 2.18 -17.60
N GLY A 557 -10.48 1.95 -18.77
CA GLY A 557 -11.24 0.74 -19.07
C GLY A 557 -12.59 0.69 -18.34
N ASP A 558 -12.74 -0.28 -17.43
CA ASP A 558 -13.94 -0.63 -16.65
C ASP A 558 -14.13 0.17 -15.36
N TRP A 559 -13.35 1.25 -15.19
CA TRP A 559 -13.37 2.12 -14.01
C TRP A 559 -13.90 3.51 -14.34
N ILE A 560 -14.58 4.12 -13.38
CA ILE A 560 -14.90 5.55 -13.36
C ILE A 560 -14.26 6.23 -12.14
N SER A 561 -13.97 7.52 -12.22
CA SER A 561 -13.60 8.27 -11.01
C SER A 561 -14.82 8.48 -10.13
N TYR A 562 -14.65 8.23 -8.84
CA TYR A 562 -15.62 8.46 -7.79
C TYR A 562 -14.92 9.28 -6.69
N GLU A 563 -14.98 10.59 -6.85
CA GLU A 563 -14.22 11.54 -6.05
C GLU A 563 -14.75 11.63 -4.62
N ARG A 564 -13.95 12.21 -3.71
CA ARG A 564 -14.45 12.72 -2.43
C ARG A 564 -15.60 13.71 -2.62
N PRO A 565 -16.44 13.95 -1.59
CA PRO A 565 -17.57 14.87 -1.70
C PRO A 565 -17.20 16.24 -2.25
N VAL A 566 -16.06 16.79 -1.82
CA VAL A 566 -15.58 18.10 -2.30
C VAL A 566 -15.32 18.07 -3.81
N GLY A 567 -14.69 17.01 -4.33
CA GLY A 567 -14.45 16.85 -5.77
C GLY A 567 -15.74 16.70 -6.57
N GLU A 568 -16.69 15.90 -6.10
CA GLU A 568 -17.98 15.73 -6.78
C GLU A 568 -18.80 17.02 -6.82
N ILE A 569 -18.87 17.76 -5.70
CA ILE A 569 -19.64 19.00 -5.58
C ILE A 569 -18.98 20.13 -6.38
N CYS A 570 -17.68 20.34 -6.22
CA CYS A 570 -16.96 21.39 -6.95
C CYS A 570 -16.86 21.08 -8.45
N GLY A 571 -16.64 19.82 -8.83
CA GLY A 571 -16.67 19.41 -10.23
C GLY A 571 -18.05 19.59 -10.88
N ALA A 572 -19.14 19.38 -10.13
CA ALA A 572 -20.49 19.71 -10.60
C ALA A 572 -20.66 21.22 -10.82
N LEU A 573 -20.19 22.05 -9.88
CA LEU A 573 -20.21 23.52 -10.04
C LEU A 573 -19.43 23.96 -11.28
N HIS A 574 -18.21 23.46 -11.47
CA HIS A 574 -17.39 23.76 -12.64
C HIS A 574 -18.11 23.40 -13.94
N LYS A 575 -18.69 22.20 -14.01
CA LYS A 575 -19.38 21.73 -15.22
C LYS A 575 -20.62 22.55 -15.55
N LEU A 576 -21.40 22.94 -14.54
CA LEU A 576 -22.67 23.68 -14.72
C LEU A 576 -22.46 25.17 -15.02
N THR A 577 -21.34 25.74 -14.56
CA THR A 577 -21.13 27.20 -14.60
C THR A 577 -20.00 27.63 -15.52
N GLY A 578 -19.05 26.75 -15.82
CA GLY A 578 -17.79 27.11 -16.47
C GLY A 578 -16.83 27.95 -15.60
N GLN A 579 -17.20 28.23 -14.34
CA GLN A 579 -16.40 29.00 -13.40
C GLN A 579 -15.51 28.07 -12.57
N ASN A 580 -14.31 28.54 -12.21
CA ASN A 580 -13.38 27.81 -11.35
C ASN A 580 -12.68 28.82 -10.40
N PHE A 581 -12.74 28.58 -9.10
CA PHE A 581 -12.09 29.41 -8.07
C PHE A 581 -10.92 28.69 -7.40
N ASP A 582 -10.29 27.75 -8.10
CA ASP A 582 -9.29 26.85 -7.52
C ASP A 582 -9.86 25.96 -6.40
N ASP A 583 -11.13 25.58 -6.55
CA ASP A 583 -11.88 24.76 -5.60
C ASP A 583 -11.21 23.45 -5.23
N MET A 584 -10.52 22.86 -6.20
CA MET A 584 -9.88 21.56 -6.02
C MET A 584 -8.72 21.63 -5.03
N ALA A 585 -8.18 22.82 -4.74
CA ALA A 585 -7.23 22.99 -3.64
C ALA A 585 -7.84 22.60 -2.28
N LEU A 586 -9.17 22.72 -2.08
CA LEU A 586 -9.84 22.24 -0.86
C LEU A 586 -9.74 20.72 -0.68
N SER A 587 -9.55 19.95 -1.77
CA SER A 587 -9.37 18.49 -1.69
C SER A 587 -8.05 18.09 -1.01
N SER A 588 -7.12 19.02 -0.81
CA SER A 588 -5.93 18.75 0.00
C SER A 588 -6.24 18.73 1.50
N ILE A 589 -7.30 19.39 1.96
CA ILE A 589 -7.62 19.50 3.38
C ILE A 589 -8.16 18.16 3.91
N HIS A 590 -7.55 17.67 4.99
CA HIS A 590 -7.98 16.47 5.71
C HIS A 590 -8.42 16.87 7.11
N LEU A 591 -9.64 16.51 7.51
CA LEU A 591 -10.18 16.84 8.83
C LEU A 591 -9.20 16.42 9.95
N SER A 592 -8.68 17.40 10.67
CA SER A 592 -7.75 17.15 11.78
C SER A 592 -8.49 16.65 13.01
N GLU A 593 -7.81 15.83 13.81
CA GLU A 593 -8.26 15.44 15.14
C GLU A 593 -8.12 16.58 16.18
N ASP A 594 -7.32 17.61 15.87
CA ASP A 594 -7.23 18.83 16.68
C ASP A 594 -8.46 19.71 16.42
N PRO A 595 -9.32 19.94 17.44
CA PRO A 595 -10.50 20.79 17.29
C PRO A 595 -10.20 22.22 16.83
N ARG A 596 -9.03 22.79 17.19
CA ARG A 596 -8.64 24.15 16.75
C ARG A 596 -8.39 24.15 15.24
N ARG A 597 -7.60 23.19 14.74
CA ARG A 597 -7.36 23.00 13.30
C ARG A 597 -8.63 22.71 12.53
N ALA A 598 -9.49 21.84 13.06
CA ALA A 598 -10.77 21.53 12.41
C ALA A 598 -11.66 22.78 12.23
N ILE A 599 -11.63 23.74 13.16
CA ILE A 599 -12.33 25.03 13.00
C ILE A 599 -11.70 25.87 11.89
N MET A 600 -10.37 25.94 11.80
CA MET A 600 -9.66 26.69 10.75
C MET A 600 -9.90 26.08 9.36
N GLN A 601 -9.90 24.75 9.28
CA GLN A 601 -10.26 24.01 8.08
C GLN A 601 -11.69 24.33 7.66
N GLN A 602 -12.67 24.25 8.58
CA GLN A 602 -14.06 24.59 8.27
C GLN A 602 -14.20 26.02 7.72
N ARG A 603 -13.49 26.99 8.32
CA ARG A 603 -13.49 28.38 7.84
C ARG A 603 -13.00 28.52 6.40
N ARG A 604 -12.08 27.66 5.93
CA ARG A 604 -11.66 27.64 4.51
C ARG A 604 -12.83 27.23 3.60
N PHE A 605 -13.54 26.15 3.93
CA PHE A 605 -14.72 25.72 3.16
C PHE A 605 -15.85 26.77 3.19
N ASP A 606 -16.09 27.40 4.33
CA ASP A 606 -17.12 28.43 4.50
C ASP A 606 -16.82 29.67 3.63
N ARG A 607 -15.57 30.16 3.65
CA ARG A 607 -15.13 31.28 2.80
C ARG A 607 -15.27 30.95 1.32
N HIS A 608 -14.96 29.71 0.93
CA HIS A 608 -15.09 29.28 -0.46
C HIS A 608 -16.54 29.24 -0.92
N ALA A 609 -17.45 28.77 -0.06
CA ALA A 609 -18.89 28.79 -0.33
C ALA A 609 -19.43 30.23 -0.46
N GLN A 610 -18.94 31.18 0.35
CA GLN A 610 -19.28 32.60 0.26
C GLN A 610 -18.79 33.26 -1.04
N LEU A 611 -17.59 32.87 -1.51
CA LEU A 611 -17.06 33.31 -2.80
C LEU A 611 -17.98 32.88 -3.95
N TRP A 612 -18.38 31.61 -3.96
CA TRP A 612 -19.34 31.09 -4.93
C TRP A 612 -20.71 31.76 -4.85
N GLN A 613 -21.22 31.97 -3.64
CA GLN A 613 -22.49 32.67 -3.47
C GLN A 613 -22.44 34.07 -4.08
N SER A 614 -21.40 34.84 -3.76
CA SER A 614 -21.23 36.20 -4.27
C SER A 614 -21.19 36.21 -5.80
N TRP A 615 -20.49 35.24 -6.40
CA TRP A 615 -20.44 35.09 -7.85
C TRP A 615 -21.80 34.69 -8.45
N TRP A 616 -22.47 33.69 -7.89
CA TRP A 616 -23.74 33.20 -8.41
C TRP A 616 -24.81 34.30 -8.39
N GLU A 617 -24.98 35.00 -7.27
CA GLU A 617 -26.01 36.03 -7.12
C GLU A 617 -25.82 37.20 -8.09
N GLN A 618 -24.60 37.40 -8.62
CA GLN A 618 -24.28 38.36 -9.67
C GLN A 618 -24.46 37.81 -11.09
N ASN A 619 -24.31 36.50 -11.29
CA ASN A 619 -24.18 35.90 -12.63
C ASN A 619 -25.31 34.95 -13.02
N TRP A 620 -26.21 34.55 -12.11
CA TRP A 620 -27.19 33.47 -12.33
C TRP A 620 -28.03 33.62 -13.62
N ARG A 621 -28.33 34.86 -14.04
CA ARG A 621 -29.11 35.17 -15.26
C ARG A 621 -28.47 34.69 -16.55
N THR A 622 -27.16 34.41 -16.55
CA THR A 622 -26.46 33.85 -17.72
C THR A 622 -26.70 32.35 -17.87
N LEU A 623 -27.20 31.68 -16.82
CA LEU A 623 -27.33 30.23 -16.75
C LEU A 623 -28.79 29.76 -16.58
N THR A 624 -29.64 30.53 -15.90
CA THR A 624 -31.07 30.22 -15.75
C THR A 624 -31.91 31.50 -15.68
N LEU A 625 -33.20 31.39 -16.02
CA LEU A 625 -34.20 32.47 -15.92
C LEU A 625 -35.18 32.27 -14.75
N ASP A 626 -34.99 31.21 -13.96
CA ASP A 626 -35.85 30.90 -12.81
C ASP A 626 -35.43 31.72 -11.59
N GLU A 627 -36.18 32.78 -11.30
CA GLU A 627 -35.90 33.73 -10.21
C GLU A 627 -35.88 33.08 -8.82
N GLN A 628 -36.52 31.92 -8.63
CA GLN A 628 -36.50 31.22 -7.35
C GLN A 628 -35.08 30.77 -6.97
N PHE A 629 -34.21 30.58 -7.95
CA PHE A 629 -32.82 30.14 -7.77
C PHE A 629 -31.81 31.30 -7.80
N ALA A 630 -32.28 32.56 -7.87
CA ALA A 630 -31.41 33.73 -7.93
C ALA A 630 -30.55 33.92 -6.68
N THR A 631 -31.02 33.44 -5.51
CA THR A 631 -30.33 33.59 -4.23
C THR A 631 -29.85 32.24 -3.71
N VAL A 632 -28.66 32.22 -3.09
CA VAL A 632 -28.11 30.96 -2.54
C VAL A 632 -28.67 30.68 -1.15
N GLY A 633 -28.90 31.70 -0.32
CA GLY A 633 -29.37 31.49 1.05
C GLY A 633 -28.40 30.66 1.92
N LEU A 634 -27.10 30.79 1.67
CA LEU A 634 -26.06 30.16 2.50
C LEU A 634 -26.13 30.72 3.92
N LYS A 635 -26.16 29.83 4.92
CA LYS A 635 -26.07 30.21 6.34
C LYS A 635 -24.66 29.92 6.83
N SER A 636 -23.85 30.95 6.94
CA SER A 636 -22.47 30.84 7.42
C SER A 636 -22.31 31.67 8.70
N GLU A 637 -22.08 31.02 9.82
CA GLU A 637 -21.63 31.68 11.06
C GLU A 637 -20.18 31.27 11.28
N GLU A 638 -19.25 32.21 11.11
CA GLU A 638 -17.83 31.93 11.25
C GLU A 638 -17.50 31.72 12.73
N LYS A 639 -17.17 30.48 13.12
CA LYS A 639 -16.83 30.16 14.51
C LYS A 639 -15.52 30.86 14.92
N PRO A 640 -15.41 31.37 16.15
CA PRO A 640 -14.15 31.92 16.64
C PRO A 640 -13.11 30.79 16.81
N ILE A 641 -11.86 31.09 16.47
CA ILE A 641 -10.74 30.16 16.66
C ILE A 641 -10.29 30.24 18.14
N PRO A 642 -10.42 29.17 18.95
CA PRO A 642 -10.06 29.19 20.38
C PRO A 642 -8.54 29.31 20.56
N PRO A 643 -7.98 30.17 21.43
CA PRO A 643 -6.53 30.51 21.45
C PRO A 643 -5.60 29.29 21.54
N PRO A 644 -4.36 29.36 21.01
CA PRO A 644 -3.43 28.24 21.05
C PRO A 644 -3.10 27.86 22.50
N MET A 645 -2.93 26.55 22.74
CA MET A 645 -2.50 26.04 24.04
C MET A 645 -1.02 26.34 24.27
N ALA A 646 -0.69 26.87 25.46
CA ALA A 646 0.67 27.23 25.83
C ALA A 646 1.56 26.03 26.18
N GLU A 647 0.97 24.93 26.66
CA GLU A 647 1.67 23.73 27.11
C GLU A 647 0.93 22.46 26.65
N LEU A 648 1.67 21.36 26.46
CA LEU A 648 1.11 20.06 26.11
C LEU A 648 0.37 19.45 27.31
N GLY A 649 -0.89 19.08 27.11
CA GLY A 649 -1.72 18.44 28.13
C GLY A 649 -1.41 16.94 28.31
N PRO A 650 -1.99 16.29 29.33
CA PRO A 650 -1.81 14.85 29.56
C PRO A 650 -2.41 13.97 28.45
N THR A 651 -3.27 14.54 27.60
CA THR A 651 -3.86 13.88 26.42
C THR A 651 -3.13 14.21 25.13
N ALA A 652 -2.06 15.00 25.19
CA ALA A 652 -1.27 15.36 24.03
C ALA A 652 -0.77 14.10 23.32
N LYS A 653 -0.79 14.13 22.00
CA LYS A 653 -0.42 12.95 21.21
C LYS A 653 0.20 13.33 19.88
N TYR A 654 0.97 12.38 19.37
CA TYR A 654 1.52 12.44 18.02
C TYR A 654 0.45 12.00 17.03
N GLY A 655 -0.01 12.94 16.21
CA GLY A 655 -1.15 12.77 15.32
C GLY A 655 -0.83 12.04 14.01
N ASN A 656 -1.86 11.95 13.19
CA ASN A 656 -1.72 11.55 11.80
C ASN A 656 -1.02 12.66 10.99
N GLY A 657 -0.66 12.36 9.75
CA GLY A 657 0.00 13.32 8.88
C GLY A 657 0.29 12.72 7.51
N ARG A 658 1.11 13.40 6.70
CA ARG A 658 1.42 12.99 5.34
C ARG A 658 2.81 12.38 5.28
N ILE A 659 2.92 11.18 4.72
CA ILE A 659 4.19 10.50 4.47
C ILE A 659 4.52 10.65 2.97
N GLY A 660 5.76 10.97 2.65
CA GLY A 660 6.23 11.15 1.27
C GLY A 660 5.60 12.36 0.58
N ALA A 661 5.24 13.41 1.34
CA ALA A 661 4.80 14.67 0.77
C ALA A 661 5.93 15.29 -0.05
N SER A 662 5.60 16.06 -1.08
CA SER A 662 6.60 16.73 -1.89
C SER A 662 6.15 18.09 -2.37
N LEU A 663 7.04 19.08 -2.26
CA LEU A 663 6.87 20.41 -2.85
C LEU A 663 7.98 20.66 -3.86
N SER A 664 7.66 21.38 -4.93
CA SER A 664 8.62 21.82 -5.94
C SER A 664 8.63 23.34 -6.07
N PRO A 665 9.77 23.96 -6.47
CA PRO A 665 9.78 25.37 -6.84
C PRO A 665 8.72 25.68 -7.90
N VAL A 666 8.18 26.89 -7.88
CA VAL A 666 7.23 27.34 -8.89
C VAL A 666 7.95 27.46 -10.23
N SER A 667 7.54 26.66 -11.22
CA SER A 667 8.11 26.67 -12.57
C SER A 667 7.10 26.22 -13.62
N VAL A 668 7.33 26.67 -14.86
CA VAL A 668 6.58 26.22 -16.06
C VAL A 668 6.93 24.77 -16.43
N GLN A 669 8.14 24.33 -16.06
CA GLN A 669 8.67 22.99 -16.31
C GLN A 669 8.59 22.16 -15.04
N GLY A 670 7.89 21.03 -15.10
CA GLY A 670 7.73 20.12 -13.97
C GLY A 670 6.31 19.57 -13.90
N ARG A 671 6.18 18.28 -13.60
CA ARG A 671 4.89 17.56 -13.54
C ARG A 671 4.30 17.51 -12.13
N TYR A 672 4.84 18.27 -11.17
CA TYR A 672 4.35 18.27 -9.78
C TYR A 672 3.42 19.45 -9.55
N ASN A 673 2.19 19.14 -9.13
CA ASN A 673 1.12 20.12 -8.95
C ASN A 673 1.13 20.82 -7.57
N ARG A 674 2.18 20.64 -6.75
CA ARG A 674 2.20 21.10 -5.35
C ARG A 674 3.41 21.99 -5.08
N HIS A 675 3.14 23.24 -4.73
CA HIS A 675 4.15 24.30 -4.56
C HIS A 675 4.07 24.97 -3.18
N PHE A 676 2.87 24.99 -2.60
CA PHE A 676 2.55 25.69 -1.36
C PHE A 676 1.79 24.76 -0.42
N LEU A 677 2.00 24.93 0.87
CA LEU A 677 1.29 24.20 1.90
C LEU A 677 1.02 25.11 3.11
N ASP A 678 -0.25 25.25 3.46
CA ASP A 678 -0.75 25.77 4.74
C ASP A 678 -0.76 24.60 5.74
N LEU A 679 0.05 24.69 6.79
CA LEU A 679 0.24 23.66 7.81
C LEU A 679 -0.85 23.68 8.90
N ASP A 680 -1.67 24.73 8.96
CA ASP A 680 -2.80 24.85 9.88
C ASP A 680 -4.01 24.08 9.38
N THR A 681 -4.22 24.11 8.07
CA THR A 681 -5.40 23.52 7.43
C THR A 681 -5.07 22.35 6.51
N GLY A 682 -3.82 22.25 6.03
CA GLY A 682 -3.41 21.30 5.00
C GLY A 682 -3.76 21.76 3.58
N TYR A 683 -4.18 23.02 3.41
CA TYR A 683 -4.57 23.62 2.14
C TYR A 683 -3.37 23.83 1.22
N GLU A 684 -3.53 23.47 -0.05
CA GLU A 684 -2.49 23.54 -1.08
C GLU A 684 -3.00 24.33 -2.29
N PRO A 685 -2.90 25.67 -2.28
CA PRO A 685 -3.37 26.49 -3.41
C PRO A 685 -2.50 26.30 -4.65
N HIS A 686 -3.09 26.41 -5.84
CA HIS A 686 -2.33 26.44 -7.08
C HIS A 686 -1.68 27.81 -7.31
N PRO A 687 -0.47 27.87 -7.92
CA PRO A 687 0.19 29.13 -8.22
C PRO A 687 -0.64 29.98 -9.20
N PRO A 688 -0.57 31.32 -9.10
CA PRO A 688 -1.15 32.21 -10.08
C PRO A 688 -0.61 31.92 -11.49
N ALA A 689 -1.45 32.04 -12.51
CA ALA A 689 -1.06 31.84 -13.91
C ALA A 689 0.15 32.71 -14.32
N ALA A 690 0.32 33.88 -13.69
CA ALA A 690 1.47 34.76 -13.92
C ALA A 690 2.82 34.14 -13.53
N PHE A 691 2.86 33.23 -12.55
CA PHE A 691 4.08 32.56 -12.10
C PHE A 691 4.46 31.35 -12.97
N ILE A 692 3.48 30.75 -13.65
CA ILE A 692 3.65 29.50 -14.41
C ILE A 692 3.48 29.67 -15.93
N LYS A 693 3.44 30.91 -16.44
CA LYS A 693 3.47 31.17 -17.88
C LYS A 693 4.88 30.98 -18.46
N GLU A 694 4.98 30.57 -19.73
CA GLU A 694 6.26 30.38 -20.41
C GLU A 694 7.17 31.62 -20.28
N GLY A 695 8.42 31.39 -19.85
CA GLY A 695 9.41 32.45 -19.61
C GLY A 695 9.27 33.19 -18.28
N ALA A 696 8.25 32.91 -17.46
CA ALA A 696 8.16 33.46 -16.11
C ALA A 696 9.31 32.96 -15.22
N LYS A 697 9.87 33.89 -14.43
CA LYS A 697 10.91 33.62 -13.45
C LYS A 697 10.58 34.41 -12.18
N PRO A 698 9.50 34.07 -11.48
CA PRO A 698 9.16 34.75 -10.24
C PRO A 698 10.33 34.60 -9.26
N THR A 699 10.68 35.69 -8.62
CA THR A 699 11.72 35.71 -7.59
C THR A 699 11.22 34.98 -6.35
N GLU A 700 12.15 34.48 -5.53
CA GLU A 700 11.80 33.85 -4.26
C GLU A 700 10.95 34.79 -3.37
N ALA A 701 11.28 36.08 -3.34
CA ALA A 701 10.53 37.08 -2.57
C ALA A 701 9.08 37.25 -3.06
N GLU A 702 8.84 37.26 -4.38
CA GLU A 702 7.49 37.34 -4.94
C GLU A 702 6.65 36.10 -4.61
N VAL A 703 7.26 34.91 -4.69
CA VAL A 703 6.59 33.64 -4.36
C VAL A 703 6.27 33.58 -2.86
N SER A 704 7.23 33.93 -1.99
CA SER A 704 7.05 33.96 -0.54
C SER A 704 5.99 34.96 -0.11
N ALA A 705 5.97 36.17 -0.68
CA ALA A 705 4.97 37.18 -0.36
C ALA A 705 3.57 36.74 -0.75
N TRP A 706 3.39 36.18 -1.95
CA TRP A 706 2.10 35.65 -2.37
C TRP A 706 1.65 34.47 -1.50
N ALA A 707 2.56 33.57 -1.16
CA ALA A 707 2.28 32.43 -0.27
C ALA A 707 1.80 32.89 1.11
N ALA A 708 2.47 33.89 1.71
CA ALA A 708 2.05 34.51 2.96
C ALA A 708 0.66 35.13 2.86
N GLU A 709 0.34 35.84 1.76
CA GLU A 709 -1.00 36.39 1.53
C GLU A 709 -2.10 35.32 1.44
N GLN A 710 -1.77 34.11 1.00
CA GLN A 710 -2.70 32.97 0.99
C GLN A 710 -2.78 32.25 2.34
N GLY A 711 -1.90 32.57 3.29
CA GLY A 711 -1.73 31.89 4.58
C GLY A 711 -1.04 30.53 4.42
N CYS A 712 -0.03 30.43 3.56
CA CYS A 712 0.79 29.21 3.43
C CYS A 712 2.06 29.35 4.27
N ASP A 713 2.38 28.32 5.06
CA ASP A 713 3.55 28.29 5.94
C ASP A 713 4.79 27.70 5.28
N LEU A 714 4.63 26.91 4.21
CA LEU A 714 5.70 26.11 3.65
C LEU A 714 5.71 26.16 2.12
N ILE A 715 6.88 26.49 1.57
CA ILE A 715 7.16 26.48 0.13
C ILE A 715 8.44 25.71 -0.18
N CYS A 716 8.65 25.39 -1.45
CA CYS A 716 9.93 24.89 -1.93
C CYS A 716 10.58 25.93 -2.84
N VAL A 717 11.86 26.23 -2.64
CA VAL A 717 12.59 27.24 -3.40
C VAL A 717 13.97 26.73 -3.83
N PRO A 718 14.58 27.31 -4.88
CA PRO A 718 15.98 27.04 -5.19
C PRO A 718 16.87 27.43 -4.00
N TYR A 719 17.82 26.56 -3.66
CA TYR A 719 18.78 26.79 -2.59
C TYR A 719 20.19 26.88 -3.18
N PRO A 720 20.93 27.99 -2.94
CA PRO A 720 22.28 28.15 -3.44
C PRO A 720 23.23 27.16 -2.76
N THR A 721 24.07 26.48 -3.55
CA THR A 721 25.17 25.65 -3.03
C THR A 721 26.50 26.13 -3.61
N ASP A 722 27.62 25.49 -3.24
CA ASP A 722 28.95 25.80 -3.77
C ASP A 722 28.92 26.01 -5.31
N VAL A 723 29.72 26.96 -5.79
CA VAL A 723 29.64 27.55 -7.14
C VAL A 723 29.49 26.48 -8.23
N GLY A 724 28.31 26.45 -8.87
CA GLY A 724 28.01 25.60 -10.03
C GLY A 724 26.97 24.49 -9.79
N LYS A 725 26.50 24.28 -8.55
CA LYS A 725 25.39 23.37 -8.24
C LYS A 725 24.21 24.14 -7.63
N SER A 726 22.98 23.79 -8.02
CA SER A 726 21.76 24.35 -7.42
C SER A 726 20.94 23.22 -6.78
N ALA A 727 20.64 23.35 -5.49
CA ALA A 727 19.75 22.46 -4.76
C ALA A 727 18.34 23.07 -4.69
N VAL A 728 17.42 22.35 -4.04
CA VAL A 728 16.14 22.90 -3.58
C VAL A 728 16.02 22.67 -2.08
N ALA A 729 15.33 23.57 -1.39
CA ALA A 729 15.05 23.46 0.03
C ALA A 729 13.61 23.86 0.32
N LEU A 730 13.06 23.31 1.40
CA LEU A 730 11.84 23.84 2.00
C LEU A 730 12.17 25.14 2.72
N LYS A 731 11.30 26.13 2.55
CA LYS A 731 11.39 27.42 3.24
C LYS A 731 10.11 27.65 4.03
N ALA A 732 10.28 27.99 5.29
CA ALA A 732 9.23 28.38 6.20
C ALA A 732 8.81 29.83 5.99
N ILE A 733 7.52 30.11 6.15
CA ILE A 733 6.89 31.42 6.06
C ILE A 733 6.16 31.65 7.38
N ASP A 734 6.46 32.78 8.02
CA ASP A 734 5.78 33.28 9.23
C ASP A 734 5.61 32.26 10.38
N MET A 735 6.48 31.25 10.45
CA MET A 735 6.47 30.24 11.50
C MET A 735 7.79 30.12 12.26
N GLN A 736 7.72 29.58 13.48
CA GLN A 736 8.89 29.25 14.28
C GLN A 736 9.34 27.83 13.97
N VAL A 737 10.62 27.66 13.63
CA VAL A 737 11.18 26.34 13.28
C VAL A 737 12.43 26.05 14.10
N ARG A 738 12.50 24.83 14.65
CA ARG A 738 13.62 24.32 15.42
C ARG A 738 14.07 22.98 14.87
N GLU A 739 15.32 22.89 14.45
CA GLU A 739 15.94 21.65 14.02
C GLU A 739 16.25 20.77 15.25
N ILE A 740 15.79 19.52 15.25
CA ILE A 740 16.03 18.56 16.33
C ILE A 740 16.89 17.41 15.83
N SER A 741 17.53 16.69 16.76
CA SER A 741 18.28 15.50 16.39
C SER A 741 17.33 14.41 15.86
N LEU A 742 17.81 13.58 14.93
CA LEU A 742 17.03 12.43 14.44
C LEU A 742 16.67 11.46 15.58
N THR A 743 17.52 11.36 16.60
CA THR A 743 17.23 10.60 17.82
C THR A 743 16.02 11.17 18.58
N ASP A 744 15.94 12.49 18.73
CA ASP A 744 14.80 13.15 19.37
C ASP A 744 13.53 13.02 18.55
N ALA A 745 13.64 13.13 17.23
CA ALA A 745 12.54 12.93 16.29
C ALA A 745 11.95 11.51 16.42
N ARG A 746 12.80 10.47 16.49
CA ARG A 746 12.37 9.07 16.74
C ARG A 746 11.73 8.89 18.11
N LYS A 747 12.16 9.67 19.11
CA LYS A 747 11.61 9.67 20.47
C LYS A 747 10.47 10.67 20.69
N ILE A 748 9.93 11.29 19.63
CA ILE A 748 8.97 12.39 19.78
C ILE A 748 7.73 12.02 20.61
N LYS A 749 7.24 10.78 20.49
CA LYS A 749 6.13 10.28 21.31
C LYS A 749 6.45 10.27 22.81
N HIS A 750 7.69 9.92 23.18
CA HIS A 750 8.14 9.94 24.56
C HIS A 750 8.23 11.37 25.10
N TRP A 751 8.74 12.30 24.28
CA TRP A 751 8.75 13.72 24.60
C TRP A 751 7.34 14.26 24.87
N ILE A 752 6.40 14.02 23.94
CA ILE A 752 5.00 14.43 24.08
C ILE A 752 4.37 13.82 25.34
N ALA A 753 4.59 12.53 25.61
CA ALA A 753 4.08 11.88 26.81
C ALA A 753 4.64 12.46 28.13
N SER A 754 5.81 13.11 28.07
CA SER A 754 6.40 13.83 29.21
C SER A 754 5.89 15.28 29.37
N GLY A 755 4.99 15.72 28.48
CA GLY A 755 4.47 17.10 28.44
C GLY A 755 5.46 18.11 27.89
N LYS A 756 6.49 17.69 27.15
CA LYS A 756 7.57 18.56 26.64
C LYS A 756 7.88 18.30 25.18
N LEU A 757 8.59 19.23 24.56
CA LEU A 757 9.21 19.04 23.25
C LEU A 757 10.72 19.25 23.35
N PRO A 758 11.52 18.59 22.50
CA PRO A 758 12.95 18.87 22.39
C PRO A 758 13.21 20.36 22.13
N GLU A 759 14.28 20.91 22.71
CA GLU A 759 14.65 22.32 22.51
C GLU A 759 15.07 22.56 21.06
N GLY A 760 16.01 21.77 20.54
CA GLY A 760 16.52 21.90 19.17
C GLY A 760 17.34 23.17 18.93
N ARG A 761 17.81 23.35 17.69
CA ARG A 761 18.49 24.55 17.18
C ARG A 761 17.48 25.43 16.44
N GLN A 762 17.40 26.70 16.78
CA GLN A 762 16.56 27.65 16.04
C GLN A 762 17.04 27.79 14.58
N VAL A 763 16.09 27.76 13.64
CA VAL A 763 16.36 28.01 12.21
C VAL A 763 16.09 29.49 11.92
N GLU A 764 17.15 30.30 11.83
CA GLU A 764 17.03 31.77 11.70
C GLU A 764 16.70 32.25 10.29
N ASP A 765 17.23 31.57 9.26
CA ASP A 765 17.07 31.91 7.85
C ASP A 765 15.82 31.29 7.22
N GLN A 766 15.03 30.56 8.01
CA GLN A 766 13.81 29.85 7.64
C GLN A 766 14.01 28.76 6.58
N PHE A 767 15.24 28.39 6.24
CA PHE A 767 15.52 27.27 5.35
C PHE A 767 15.63 25.98 6.16
N LEU A 768 14.76 25.00 5.86
CA LEU A 768 14.80 23.69 6.49
C LEU A 768 15.91 22.85 5.83
N VAL A 769 17.15 23.18 6.18
CA VAL A 769 18.36 22.50 5.74
C VAL A 769 19.16 22.09 6.96
N HIS A 770 19.63 20.83 6.95
CA HIS A 770 20.43 20.30 8.06
C HIS A 770 21.67 21.15 8.30
N TYR A 771 21.91 21.54 9.55
CA TYR A 771 23.18 22.16 9.95
C TYR A 771 24.09 21.11 10.58
N ASP A 772 25.22 20.81 9.92
CA ASP A 772 26.23 19.92 10.48
C ASP A 772 27.14 20.70 11.43
N PRO A 773 27.08 20.46 12.75
CA PRO A 773 27.88 21.19 13.72
C PRO A 773 29.38 20.84 13.63
N LYS A 774 29.74 19.68 13.07
CA LYS A 774 31.15 19.26 12.94
C LYS A 774 31.84 20.05 11.82
N THR A 775 31.16 20.25 10.70
CA THR A 775 31.70 20.99 9.56
C THR A 775 31.31 22.46 9.55
N GLN A 776 30.37 22.87 10.41
CA GLN A 776 29.78 24.20 10.49
C GLN A 776 29.15 24.65 9.15
N ARG A 777 28.54 23.70 8.43
CA ARG A 777 27.95 23.92 7.11
C ARG A 777 26.53 23.41 7.06
N PHE A 778 25.72 24.07 6.23
CA PHE A 778 24.43 23.57 5.82
C PHE A 778 24.61 22.46 4.78
N VAL A 779 23.90 21.35 4.95
CA VAL A 779 23.99 20.17 4.09
C VAL A 779 22.63 19.91 3.42
N PRO A 780 22.39 20.49 2.23
CA PRO A 780 21.16 20.26 1.48
C PRO A 780 20.97 18.77 1.17
N GLY A 781 19.75 18.28 1.38
CA GLY A 781 19.37 16.88 1.11
C GLY A 781 19.79 15.88 2.19
N ALA A 782 20.47 16.30 3.26
CA ALA A 782 20.73 15.44 4.41
C ALA A 782 19.44 15.14 5.21
N GLU A 783 19.39 13.96 5.82
CA GLU A 783 18.30 13.58 6.71
C GLU A 783 18.25 14.53 7.91
N SER A 784 17.08 15.10 8.18
CA SER A 784 16.88 16.12 9.21
C SER A 784 15.43 16.14 9.70
N ALA A 785 15.23 16.67 10.91
CA ALA A 785 13.92 16.78 11.54
C ALA A 785 13.74 18.17 12.13
N PHE A 786 12.56 18.75 11.95
CA PHE A 786 12.23 20.10 12.35
C PHE A 786 10.90 20.11 13.11
N LEU A 787 10.89 20.67 14.31
CA LEU A 787 9.66 21.06 14.97
C LEU A 787 9.24 22.43 14.46
N TYR A 788 7.95 22.58 14.19
CA TYR A 788 7.40 23.86 13.76
C TYR A 788 6.28 24.32 14.68
N THR A 789 6.06 25.63 14.72
CA THR A 789 4.88 26.28 15.31
C THR A 789 4.47 27.41 14.39
N THR A 790 3.30 27.31 13.76
CA THR A 790 2.73 28.34 12.86
C THR A 790 2.38 29.61 13.64
N GLU A 791 2.10 30.72 12.95
CA GLU A 791 1.62 31.96 13.59
C GLU A 791 0.30 31.71 14.34
N GLU A 792 -0.54 30.84 13.80
CA GLU A 792 -1.79 30.34 14.35
C GLU A 792 -1.57 29.33 15.49
N GLY A 793 -0.33 29.00 15.84
CA GLY A 793 0.03 28.15 16.98
C GLY A 793 -0.21 26.66 16.74
N CYS A 794 -0.30 26.21 15.49
CA CYS A 794 -0.28 24.79 15.17
C CYS A 794 1.12 24.23 15.29
N ILE A 795 1.26 23.15 16.05
CA ILE A 795 2.55 22.52 16.32
C ILE A 795 2.66 21.20 15.55
N GLY A 796 3.84 20.92 14.99
CA GLY A 796 4.08 19.63 14.36
C GLY A 796 5.55 19.36 14.12
N MET A 797 5.81 18.30 13.35
CA MET A 797 7.15 17.89 12.96
C MET A 797 7.21 17.64 11.45
N ILE A 798 8.25 18.17 10.83
CA ILE A 798 8.63 17.92 9.44
C ILE A 798 9.92 17.10 9.47
N THR A 799 9.96 15.94 8.83
CA THR A 799 11.17 15.15 8.63
C THR A 799 11.54 15.11 7.16
N ILE A 800 12.75 15.53 6.84
CA ILE A 800 13.32 15.53 5.49
C ILE A 800 14.30 14.35 5.44
N GLY A 801 14.12 13.40 4.52
CA GLY A 801 14.95 12.17 4.44
C GLY A 801 14.19 10.87 4.79
N MET A 802 14.72 9.72 4.39
CA MET A 802 13.97 8.48 4.10
C MET A 802 13.48 7.67 5.32
N PRO A 803 12.25 7.12 5.27
CA PRO A 803 11.86 5.97 6.11
C PRO A 803 12.20 4.58 5.54
N ASN A 804 12.55 4.39 4.25
CA ASN A 804 12.52 3.04 3.64
C ASN A 804 13.56 2.69 2.54
N GLY A 805 14.66 3.41 2.37
CA GLY A 805 15.74 2.96 1.47
C GLY A 805 15.42 2.95 -0.05
N GLU A 806 14.23 3.35 -0.47
CA GLU A 806 13.93 3.68 -1.87
C GLU A 806 14.24 5.15 -2.11
N GLU A 807 15.11 5.45 -3.10
CA GLU A 807 15.53 6.78 -3.54
C GLU A 807 14.48 7.85 -3.21
N THR A 808 14.73 8.68 -2.18
CA THR A 808 14.17 10.02 -2.21
C THR A 808 14.68 10.63 -3.51
N MET A 809 13.74 10.90 -4.40
CA MET A 809 13.90 11.90 -5.43
C MET A 809 13.99 13.29 -4.79
N ILE A 810 14.96 13.50 -3.91
CA ILE A 810 15.65 14.78 -3.84
C ILE A 810 16.67 14.67 -4.97
N GLY A 811 16.19 14.83 -6.20
CA GLY A 811 17.07 15.00 -7.33
C GLY A 811 17.87 16.28 -7.10
N LEU A 812 19.06 16.16 -6.51
CA LEU A 812 20.20 16.96 -6.93
C LEU A 812 20.55 16.48 -8.35
N GLU A 813 19.65 16.72 -9.31
CA GLU A 813 19.95 16.46 -10.70
C GLU A 813 20.91 17.54 -11.18
N ASP A 814 22.02 17.07 -11.73
CA ASP A 814 23.03 17.88 -12.39
C ASP A 814 22.35 18.79 -13.43
N LEU A 815 22.71 20.08 -13.44
CA LEU A 815 22.18 21.10 -14.34
C LEU A 815 22.34 20.74 -15.83
N ASN A 816 23.14 19.71 -16.14
CA ASN A 816 23.47 19.26 -17.48
C ASN A 816 22.76 17.96 -17.91
N ALA A 817 21.95 17.32 -17.06
CA ALA A 817 21.23 16.10 -17.43
C ALA A 817 19.94 16.44 -18.21
N SER A 818 19.95 16.15 -19.51
CA SER A 818 18.72 16.11 -20.31
C SER A 818 18.02 14.77 -20.07
N ASP A 819 17.19 14.68 -19.03
CA ASP A 819 15.89 13.96 -19.07
C ASP A 819 15.14 13.88 -17.71
N VAL A 820 14.02 14.63 -17.64
CA VAL A 820 12.65 14.20 -17.25
C VAL A 820 12.15 14.18 -15.79
N LEU A 821 12.93 14.37 -14.72
CA LEU A 821 12.35 14.41 -13.36
C LEU A 821 12.43 15.80 -12.66
N PRO A 822 11.31 16.36 -12.15
CA PRO A 822 11.35 17.72 -11.61
C PRO A 822 12.09 17.83 -10.27
N ARG A 823 12.73 18.97 -10.05
CA ARG A 823 13.35 19.35 -8.77
C ARG A 823 12.27 19.46 -7.68
N ARG A 824 12.39 18.68 -6.60
CA ARG A 824 11.45 18.70 -5.47
C ARG A 824 12.15 18.40 -4.15
N ALA A 825 11.59 18.91 -3.06
CA ALA A 825 11.89 18.47 -1.71
C ALA A 825 10.82 17.45 -1.27
N THR A 826 11.24 16.30 -0.75
CA THR A 826 10.34 15.26 -0.21
C THR A 826 10.50 15.21 1.30
N PHE A 827 9.37 15.10 2.02
CA PHE A 827 9.33 15.15 3.48
C PHE A 827 8.12 14.38 4.02
N ASP A 828 8.20 13.97 5.28
CA ASP A 828 7.03 13.57 6.05
C ASP A 828 6.61 14.72 6.95
N LEU A 829 5.31 14.86 7.14
CA LEU A 829 4.68 15.86 7.99
C LEU A 829 3.81 15.14 9.00
N ARG A 830 3.92 15.52 10.28
CA ARG A 830 3.10 14.97 11.37
C ARG A 830 2.62 16.06 12.29
N GLU A 831 1.34 16.00 12.65
CA GLU A 831 0.74 16.92 13.60
C GLU A 831 1.11 16.53 15.04
N ILE A 832 1.29 17.52 15.91
CA ILE A 832 1.31 17.32 17.37
C ILE A 832 0.01 17.92 17.88
N ILE A 833 -0.83 17.07 18.48
CA ILE A 833 -2.12 17.48 19.04
C ILE A 833 -1.86 17.78 20.52
N PRO A 834 -1.94 19.06 20.93
CA PRO A 834 -1.54 19.52 22.26
C PRO A 834 -2.49 19.08 23.39
#